data_AF-A0A8B9E6H9-F1
#
_entry.id   AF-A0A8B9E6H9-F1
#
_cell.length_a   1.000
_cell.length_b   1.000
_cell.length_c   1.000
_cell.angle_alpha   90.00
_cell.angle_beta   90.00
_cell.angle_gamma   90.00
#
_symmetry.space_group_name_H-M   'P 1'
#
loop_
_entity.id
_entity.type
_entity.pdbx_description
1 polymer ?
#
loop_
_entity_poly.entity_id
_entity_poly.type
_entity_poly.pdbx_seq_one_letter_code
_entity_poly.pdbx_strand_id
1 'polypeptide(L)'
;MESCFSSFFPSLVYNLLWTDLKRELEPKQHLMLVPPVCDWSHLFTYLSDPLYTLSSEKDHPKANIQLVGDKLVKVPIFTSMFSSLIHFPGYSLCLDGKDPVPPFIDRRWRGRAQQRLEALQQLAVGQPSLQIPQIVYEDPEVSGRNRYKYFARPLIPSNKLLPPNVCYAIEMTEPFILSATRDSKIFGPKLRTLGTQTDYRDGEAQTDPCSPEYVVPSGSVPELLTLATLTWGRGLPAGLAEVEMIEHAREKRAWEATLPAMDNASQIAKRRKMMDDMERKEWAFREQEIEKLQEIRLRVLKKLLQRLQEKQNELDAKRLDDHWQNHQKAKKEKMKKIQHDFVRMLRKLIAKRKNVMGKLERRDIIKEYTDFASQTYAPLSRIGYFPDDHSERFVVKNFYLNTFAGLCELEAALPHSVTQAEIKAPKPKYTTTKTGFIKRSARLEVELAQVHQALLEKKNKVKEPKKPPRFLEKIEKPVPRPPTPILEKPSVKEEEIELAVICLQKLLRGRAIQNLMFEEKEKRMELIQELRTTHALQEDGQLLRKAEEQMTRALQQQRDLQMQELSSMESRLAQEEGRALANMFDFLSKELLRLQEERKIHAFVMLAERQRRMREAEESGRRQVEERRRQEEDEIFRQVVKVQQSTIDSYLEDIILSTMENTAEEQAREEIQRMAVEINDIAYEMESCRTHLQSEEIVAELVYAFLIPEIEKTSIREKVRQSQRKHIYAAHQIIHRSTEELLADPALHQETSASRIEGDPPAGTGGGLSPSDGSDKDGTAS
;
A
#
# COMPACT_ATOMS: atom_id res chain seq x y z
N MET A 1 -0.83 59.40 -44.99
CA MET A 1 0.48 59.14 -45.61
C MET A 1 0.86 57.72 -45.23
N GLU A 2 0.34 56.72 -45.95
CA GLU A 2 0.97 56.12 -47.16
C GLU A 2 2.20 55.29 -46.75
N SER A 3 2.06 53.96 -46.61
CA SER A 3 2.21 52.91 -47.65
C SER A 3 3.70 52.61 -47.93
N CYS A 4 4.22 51.39 -47.83
CA CYS A 4 3.97 50.22 -48.70
C CYS A 4 4.71 48.99 -48.11
N PHE A 5 4.09 47.79 -48.05
CA PHE A 5 4.25 46.63 -48.98
C PHE A 5 5.68 46.05 -49.05
N SER A 6 5.98 44.74 -49.05
CA SER A 6 5.29 43.48 -49.35
C SER A 6 6.28 42.34 -48.99
N SER A 7 5.90 41.13 -48.57
CA SER A 7 5.55 39.94 -49.40
C SER A 7 6.05 38.73 -48.56
N PHE A 8 5.37 37.58 -48.37
CA PHE A 8 4.88 36.58 -49.31
C PHE A 8 3.91 35.62 -48.56
N PHE A 9 2.69 35.46 -49.07
CA PHE A 9 1.89 34.21 -49.02
C PHE A 9 2.25 33.39 -50.31
N PRO A 10 1.76 32.16 -50.64
CA PRO A 10 0.59 31.44 -50.10
C PRO A 10 0.65 29.89 -50.05
N SER A 11 -0.49 29.30 -49.65
CA SER A 11 -1.19 28.14 -50.29
C SER A 11 -0.65 26.72 -50.14
N LEU A 12 -1.45 25.64 -50.12
CA LEU A 12 -2.89 25.38 -50.19
C LEU A 12 -3.01 23.86 -50.01
N VAL A 13 -3.96 23.36 -49.22
CA VAL A 13 -4.90 22.32 -49.69
C VAL A 13 -6.26 22.60 -49.05
N TYR A 14 -7.22 22.80 -49.94
CA TYR A 14 -8.65 23.00 -49.72
C TYR A 14 -9.38 21.64 -49.71
N ASN A 15 -10.66 21.69 -49.28
CA ASN A 15 -11.74 20.70 -49.46
C ASN A 15 -11.88 19.68 -48.30
N LEU A 16 -13.03 19.52 -47.62
CA LEU A 16 -14.40 19.85 -47.95
C LEU A 16 -15.18 20.41 -46.75
N LEU A 17 -15.99 21.44 -47.04
CA LEU A 17 -17.09 21.92 -46.23
C LEU A 17 -18.32 21.78 -47.13
N TRP A 18 -19.19 20.80 -46.85
CA TRP A 18 -20.61 20.84 -47.22
C TRP A 18 -21.35 19.65 -46.59
N THR A 19 -22.59 19.89 -46.14
CA THR A 19 -23.52 18.99 -45.42
C THR A 19 -23.09 18.73 -43.96
N ASP A 20 -23.66 19.29 -42.90
CA ASP A 20 -25.09 19.46 -42.62
C ASP A 20 -25.36 20.71 -41.77
N LEU A 21 -25.85 21.77 -42.43
CA LEU A 21 -26.39 22.97 -41.81
C LEU A 21 -27.87 23.03 -42.22
N LYS A 22 -28.67 22.11 -41.67
CA LYS A 22 -30.12 22.07 -41.87
C LYS A 22 -30.80 21.21 -40.79
N ARG A 23 -30.96 21.76 -39.58
CA ARG A 23 -32.02 21.46 -38.60
C ARG A 23 -31.77 22.20 -37.28
N GLU A 24 -31.88 23.52 -37.33
CA GLU A 24 -32.39 24.28 -36.19
C GLU A 24 -33.49 25.19 -36.74
N LEU A 25 -34.58 25.31 -35.97
CA LEU A 25 -35.86 25.96 -36.24
C LEU A 25 -36.97 25.01 -36.74
N GLU A 26 -37.60 24.31 -35.80
CA GLU A 26 -39.04 24.48 -35.54
C GLU A 26 -39.41 24.08 -34.09
N PRO A 27 -40.45 24.70 -33.49
CA PRO A 27 -40.81 24.53 -32.09
C PRO A 27 -41.89 23.44 -31.88
N LYS A 28 -42.00 22.97 -30.63
CA LYS A 28 -43.03 22.06 -30.06
C LYS A 28 -42.75 20.56 -30.24
N GLN A 29 -42.52 19.84 -29.15
CA GLN A 29 -43.55 19.15 -28.35
C GLN A 29 -42.84 18.34 -27.24
N HIS A 30 -43.31 18.51 -26.01
CA HIS A 30 -42.95 17.66 -24.88
C HIS A 30 -43.34 16.20 -25.19
N LEU A 31 -42.35 15.30 -25.25
CA LEU A 31 -42.57 13.89 -24.97
C LEU A 31 -41.61 13.49 -23.84
N MET A 32 -42.17 13.28 -22.66
CA MET A 32 -41.51 12.60 -21.56
C MET A 32 -41.15 11.18 -22.00
N LEU A 33 -39.86 10.92 -22.24
CA LEU A 33 -39.31 9.60 -22.03
C LEU A 33 -38.77 9.56 -20.61
N VAL A 34 -39.54 8.93 -19.74
CA VAL A 34 -39.20 8.63 -18.35
C VAL A 34 -37.95 7.74 -18.35
N PRO A 35 -36.79 8.17 -17.82
CA PRO A 35 -35.72 7.23 -17.52
C PRO A 35 -36.21 6.28 -16.41
N PRO A 36 -35.81 5.00 -16.38
CA PRO A 36 -36.26 4.08 -15.35
C PRO A 36 -35.92 4.66 -13.98
N VAL A 37 -36.97 4.89 -13.18
CA VAL A 37 -36.84 5.22 -11.77
C VAL A 37 -36.27 3.97 -11.11
N CYS A 38 -34.96 3.96 -10.90
CA CYS A 38 -34.38 3.05 -9.91
C CYS A 38 -34.95 3.48 -8.55
N ASP A 39 -35.78 2.64 -7.96
CA ASP A 39 -36.38 2.86 -6.65
C ASP A 39 -35.29 3.04 -5.58
N TRP A 40 -35.06 4.28 -5.18
CA TRP A 40 -34.09 4.68 -4.16
C TRP A 40 -34.41 4.13 -2.75
N SER A 41 -35.58 3.51 -2.56
CA SER A 41 -36.03 2.96 -1.28
C SER A 41 -35.35 1.64 -0.90
N HIS A 42 -34.83 0.86 -1.85
CA HIS A 42 -34.22 -0.44 -1.55
C HIS A 42 -32.75 -0.34 -1.07
N LEU A 43 -32.01 0.69 -1.49
CA LEU A 43 -30.57 0.82 -1.18
C LEU A 43 -30.29 1.12 0.31
N PHE A 44 -31.17 1.86 1.00
CA PHE A 44 -30.98 2.25 2.41
C PHE A 44 -31.60 1.28 3.43
N THR A 45 -32.21 0.18 2.97
CA THR A 45 -32.86 -0.81 3.84
C THR A 45 -31.90 -1.39 4.88
N TYR A 46 -30.63 -1.63 4.51
CA TYR A 46 -29.60 -2.12 5.43
C TYR A 46 -29.36 -1.22 6.67
N LEU A 47 -29.45 0.10 6.51
CA LEU A 47 -29.20 1.07 7.59
C LEU A 47 -30.46 1.39 8.41
N SER A 48 -31.64 1.15 7.84
CA SER A 48 -32.92 1.62 8.41
C SER A 48 -33.74 0.50 9.05
N ASP A 49 -33.52 -0.77 8.66
CA ASP A 49 -34.27 -1.92 9.15
C ASP A 49 -33.53 -2.66 10.29
N PRO A 50 -34.06 -2.66 11.53
CA PRO A 50 -33.45 -3.37 12.66
C PRO A 50 -33.48 -4.90 12.53
N LEU A 51 -34.26 -5.45 11.59
CA LEU A 51 -34.33 -6.90 11.33
C LEU A 51 -33.37 -7.35 10.23
N TYR A 52 -32.73 -6.43 9.51
CA TYR A 52 -31.80 -6.78 8.45
C TYR A 52 -30.47 -7.29 9.02
N THR A 53 -30.16 -8.56 8.78
CA THR A 53 -28.93 -9.20 9.25
C THR A 53 -27.97 -9.49 8.11
N LEU A 54 -26.70 -9.05 8.25
CA LEU A 54 -25.62 -9.47 7.36
C LEU A 54 -24.93 -10.73 7.92
N SER A 55 -24.53 -11.62 7.01
CA SER A 55 -23.86 -12.89 7.32
C SER A 55 -22.48 -12.72 7.93
N SER A 56 -21.72 -11.69 7.55
CA SER A 56 -20.33 -11.51 8.00
C SER A 56 -19.88 -10.05 8.05
N GLU A 57 -18.85 -9.77 8.87
CA GLU A 57 -18.17 -8.46 8.92
C GLU A 57 -17.56 -8.07 7.57
N LYS A 58 -17.24 -9.05 6.71
CA LYS A 58 -16.69 -8.80 5.36
C LYS A 58 -17.75 -8.36 4.35
N ASP A 59 -19.02 -8.65 4.61
CA ASP A 59 -20.14 -8.28 3.73
C ASP A 59 -20.67 -6.87 4.04
N HIS A 60 -20.44 -6.38 5.27
CA HIS A 60 -20.71 -5.02 5.71
C HIS A 60 -20.07 -3.91 4.85
N PRO A 61 -18.75 -3.91 4.61
CA PRO A 61 -18.12 -2.88 3.77
C PRO A 61 -18.59 -2.96 2.32
N LYS A 62 -18.99 -4.13 1.81
CA LYS A 62 -19.51 -4.27 0.44
C LYS A 62 -20.87 -3.58 0.29
N ALA A 63 -21.76 -3.75 1.27
CA ALA A 63 -23.04 -3.04 1.32
C ALA A 63 -22.85 -1.53 1.46
N ASN A 64 -21.89 -1.08 2.29
CA ASN A 64 -21.54 0.33 2.42
C ASN A 64 -20.93 0.93 1.14
N ILE A 65 -20.11 0.19 0.39
CA ILE A 65 -19.52 0.67 -0.86
C ILE A 65 -20.59 0.79 -1.97
N GLN A 66 -21.58 -0.11 -2.00
CA GLN A 66 -22.71 0.01 -2.93
C GLN A 66 -23.59 1.24 -2.66
N LEU A 67 -23.61 1.74 -1.42
CA LEU A 67 -24.31 2.97 -1.02
C LEU A 67 -23.55 4.25 -1.40
N VAL A 68 -22.23 4.22 -1.38
CA VAL A 68 -21.36 5.36 -1.73
C VAL A 68 -21.03 5.28 -3.23
N GLY A 69 -22.02 5.66 -4.05
CA GLY A 69 -21.80 5.87 -5.47
C GLY A 69 -21.07 7.19 -5.69
N ASP A 70 -19.74 7.15 -5.79
CA ASP A 70 -18.91 8.33 -6.04
C ASP A 70 -19.29 8.99 -7.37
N LYS A 71 -19.92 10.17 -7.32
CA LYS A 71 -20.22 10.97 -8.50
C LYS A 71 -19.04 11.89 -8.81
N LEU A 72 -18.47 11.74 -10.00
CA LEU A 72 -17.46 12.66 -10.55
C LEU A 72 -18.13 13.97 -10.97
N VAL A 73 -17.74 15.08 -10.34
CA VAL A 73 -18.26 16.42 -10.64
C VAL A 73 -17.14 17.30 -11.20
N LYS A 74 -17.44 18.04 -12.28
CA LYS A 74 -16.53 19.04 -12.87
C LYS A 74 -16.56 20.30 -12.03
N VAL A 75 -15.43 20.65 -11.40
CA VAL A 75 -15.27 21.88 -10.61
C VAL A 75 -14.36 22.85 -11.38
N PRO A 76 -14.80 24.08 -11.69
CA PRO A 76 -13.98 25.06 -12.39
C PRO A 76 -12.79 25.53 -11.53
N ILE A 77 -11.62 25.66 -12.15
CA ILE A 77 -10.37 26.10 -11.51
C ILE A 77 -10.21 27.60 -11.72
N PHE A 78 -10.33 28.38 -10.65
CA PHE A 78 -10.11 29.84 -10.67
C PHE A 78 -8.73 30.20 -10.10
N THR A 79 -7.65 29.86 -10.79
CA THR A 79 -6.27 30.19 -10.35
C THR A 79 -5.87 31.64 -10.60
N SER A 80 -6.58 32.34 -11.50
CA SER A 80 -6.31 33.73 -11.88
C SER A 80 -7.61 34.38 -12.37
N MET A 81 -7.96 35.56 -11.82
CA MET A 81 -9.18 36.29 -12.22
C MET A 81 -9.10 36.89 -13.63
N PHE A 82 -7.93 36.90 -14.30
CA PHE A 82 -7.72 37.69 -15.52
C PHE A 82 -7.10 36.91 -16.69
N SER A 83 -6.96 35.58 -16.63
CA SER A 83 -6.29 34.80 -17.69
C SER A 83 -7.00 33.52 -18.14
N SER A 84 -8.30 33.37 -17.90
CA SER A 84 -9.08 32.24 -18.46
C SER A 84 -9.91 32.68 -19.67
N LEU A 85 -9.86 31.89 -20.75
CA LEU A 85 -10.67 32.11 -21.95
C LEU A 85 -12.16 31.92 -21.60
N ILE A 86 -12.98 32.93 -21.90
CA ILE A 86 -14.43 32.99 -21.55
C ILE A 86 -15.21 31.77 -22.08
N HIS A 87 -14.75 31.18 -23.18
CA HIS A 87 -15.45 30.07 -23.85
C HIS A 87 -15.01 28.68 -23.40
N PHE A 88 -13.87 28.54 -22.70
CA PHE A 88 -13.35 27.26 -22.19
C PHE A 88 -12.65 27.41 -20.83
N PRO A 89 -13.40 27.51 -19.72
CA PRO A 89 -12.82 27.55 -18.39
C PRO A 89 -12.18 26.20 -18.05
N GLY A 90 -10.96 26.23 -17.50
CA GLY A 90 -10.29 25.03 -16.99
C GLY A 90 -11.09 24.44 -15.83
N TYR A 91 -11.29 23.12 -15.82
CA TYR A 91 -11.98 22.40 -14.75
C TYR A 91 -11.14 21.23 -14.26
N SER A 92 -11.20 20.96 -12.95
CA SER A 92 -10.73 19.73 -12.34
C SER A 92 -11.91 18.80 -12.09
N LEU A 93 -11.70 17.52 -12.32
CA LEU A 93 -12.66 16.48 -11.90
C LEU A 93 -12.41 16.18 -10.42
N CYS A 94 -13.42 16.44 -9.58
CA CYS A 94 -13.39 16.13 -8.16
C CYS A 94 -14.48 15.10 -7.84
N LEU A 95 -14.20 14.21 -6.89
CA LEU A 95 -15.21 13.31 -6.33
C LEU A 95 -16.08 14.16 -5.39
N ASP A 96 -17.39 14.23 -5.66
CA ASP A 96 -18.33 14.95 -4.81
C ASP A 96 -18.67 14.07 -3.60
N GLY A 97 -18.01 14.34 -2.46
CA GLY A 97 -18.18 13.60 -1.20
C GLY A 97 -19.48 13.93 -0.46
N LYS A 98 -20.59 14.07 -1.17
CA LYS A 98 -21.92 14.20 -0.56
C LYS A 98 -22.45 12.81 -0.27
N ASP A 99 -22.06 12.28 0.88
CA ASP A 99 -22.70 11.12 1.45
C ASP A 99 -24.21 11.38 1.57
N PRO A 100 -25.08 10.53 0.97
CA PRO A 100 -26.54 10.71 1.07
C PRO A 100 -27.06 10.39 2.48
N VAL A 101 -26.22 9.83 3.36
CA VAL A 101 -26.59 9.39 4.72
C VAL A 101 -26.11 10.42 5.75
N PRO A 102 -27.02 11.02 6.55
CA PRO A 102 -26.67 11.98 7.60
C PRO A 102 -25.62 11.46 8.60
N PRO A 103 -24.75 12.33 9.13
CA PRO A 103 -23.61 11.95 9.96
C PRO A 103 -23.98 11.35 11.33
N PHE A 104 -25.23 11.47 11.77
CA PHE A 104 -25.70 10.90 13.04
C PHE A 104 -26.09 9.42 12.94
N ILE A 105 -26.17 8.85 11.73
CA ILE A 105 -26.51 7.44 11.52
C ILE A 105 -25.21 6.62 11.62
N ASP A 106 -25.12 5.79 12.67
CA ASP A 106 -23.95 4.96 12.93
C ASP A 106 -23.77 3.87 11.86
N ARG A 107 -22.70 3.98 11.08
CA ARG A 107 -22.33 3.02 10.02
C ARG A 107 -21.36 1.93 10.48
N ARG A 108 -21.17 1.78 11.80
CA ARG A 108 -20.20 0.83 12.37
C ARG A 108 -20.85 -0.54 12.50
N TRP A 109 -20.13 -1.59 12.10
CA TRP A 109 -20.57 -2.97 12.31
C TRP A 109 -20.74 -3.24 13.81
N ARG A 110 -21.97 -3.44 14.26
CA ARG A 110 -22.26 -3.89 15.63
C ARG A 110 -22.13 -5.40 15.67
N GLY A 111 -21.08 -5.91 16.29
CA GLY A 111 -20.81 -7.35 16.35
C GLY A 111 -21.93 -8.13 17.05
N ARG A 112 -22.04 -9.43 16.75
CA ARG A 112 -23.08 -10.33 17.29
C ARG A 112 -23.13 -10.36 18.82
N ALA A 113 -22.00 -10.13 19.50
CA ALA A 113 -21.91 -10.05 20.96
C ALA A 113 -22.54 -8.76 21.54
N GLN A 114 -22.39 -7.62 20.86
CA GLN A 114 -23.01 -6.35 21.26
C GLN A 114 -24.51 -6.34 21.02
N GLN A 115 -24.97 -6.90 19.89
CA GLN A 115 -26.40 -7.07 19.60
C GLN A 115 -27.08 -7.99 20.62
N ARG A 116 -26.41 -9.07 21.04
CA ARG A 116 -26.88 -9.95 22.13
C ARG A 116 -26.92 -9.23 23.48
N LEU A 117 -25.95 -8.37 23.78
CA LEU A 117 -25.95 -7.58 25.02
C LEU A 117 -27.06 -6.51 25.03
N GLU A 118 -27.32 -5.81 23.93
CA GLU A 118 -28.45 -4.88 23.80
C GLU A 118 -29.80 -5.62 23.94
N ALA A 119 -29.94 -6.80 23.32
CA ALA A 119 -31.12 -7.65 23.51
C ALA A 119 -31.27 -8.11 24.97
N LEU A 120 -30.18 -8.51 25.63
CA LEU A 120 -30.19 -8.88 27.05
C LEU A 120 -30.49 -7.68 27.96
N GLN A 121 -30.03 -6.46 27.61
CA GLN A 121 -30.37 -5.23 28.33
C GLN A 121 -31.84 -4.87 28.16
N GLN A 122 -32.40 -5.01 26.96
CA GLN A 122 -33.83 -4.82 26.71
C GLN A 122 -34.70 -5.85 27.44
N LEU A 123 -34.25 -7.11 27.53
CA LEU A 123 -34.91 -8.16 28.31
C LEU A 123 -34.76 -7.95 29.82
N ALA A 124 -33.63 -7.40 30.29
CA ALA A 124 -33.39 -7.09 31.69
C ALA A 124 -34.28 -5.97 32.24
N VAL A 125 -34.79 -5.06 31.39
CA VAL A 125 -35.81 -4.07 31.78
C VAL A 125 -37.09 -4.75 32.28
N GLY A 126 -37.39 -5.97 31.82
CA GLY A 126 -38.54 -6.76 32.26
C GLY A 126 -38.29 -7.72 33.43
N GLN A 127 -37.03 -8.08 33.74
CA GLN A 127 -36.67 -9.04 34.79
C GLN A 127 -35.41 -8.60 35.56
N PRO A 128 -35.54 -8.16 36.83
CA PRO A 128 -34.40 -7.66 37.63
C PRO A 128 -33.43 -8.75 38.14
N SER A 129 -33.70 -10.03 37.87
CA SER A 129 -32.87 -11.16 38.30
C SER A 129 -31.73 -11.52 37.32
N LEU A 130 -31.67 -10.91 36.14
CA LEU A 130 -30.65 -11.20 35.13
C LEU A 130 -29.37 -10.40 35.40
N GLN A 131 -28.28 -11.10 35.77
CA GLN A 131 -26.96 -10.49 35.90
C GLN A 131 -26.37 -10.19 34.53
N ILE A 132 -26.31 -8.90 34.17
CA ILE A 132 -25.66 -8.44 32.95
C ILE A 132 -24.15 -8.55 33.14
N PRO A 133 -23.39 -9.24 32.26
CA PRO A 133 -21.94 -9.30 32.35
C PRO A 133 -21.36 -7.87 32.27
N GLN A 134 -20.57 -7.48 33.28
CA GLN A 134 -19.96 -6.15 33.35
C GLN A 134 -18.90 -6.03 32.24
N ILE A 135 -19.05 -5.03 31.37
CA ILE A 135 -18.09 -4.74 30.30
C ILE A 135 -16.86 -4.11 30.96
N VAL A 136 -15.82 -4.90 31.16
CA VAL A 136 -14.49 -4.39 31.54
C VAL A 136 -13.83 -3.89 30.26
N TYR A 137 -13.74 -2.57 30.10
CA TYR A 137 -12.89 -1.98 29.07
C TYR A 137 -11.43 -2.15 29.51
N GLU A 138 -10.67 -2.94 28.75
CA GLU A 138 -9.24 -3.12 29.00
C GLU A 138 -8.46 -1.84 28.64
N ASP A 139 -7.47 -1.49 29.47
CA ASP A 139 -6.71 -0.24 29.34
C ASP A 139 -6.12 0.02 27.92
N PRO A 140 -6.31 1.21 27.33
CA PRO A 140 -5.89 1.53 25.96
C PRO A 140 -4.41 1.94 25.84
N GLU A 141 -3.50 1.24 26.53
CA GLU A 141 -2.06 1.48 26.36
C GLU A 141 -1.54 0.84 25.06
N VAL A 142 -1.69 1.57 23.95
CA VAL A 142 -1.26 1.16 22.60
C VAL A 142 0.25 0.90 22.52
N SER A 143 1.05 1.60 23.32
CA SER A 143 2.52 1.47 23.37
C SER A 143 3.05 0.64 24.54
N GLY A 144 2.19 0.22 25.47
CA GLY A 144 2.57 -0.42 26.72
C GLY A 144 2.31 -1.94 26.74
N ARG A 145 1.80 -2.42 27.87
CA ARG A 145 1.56 -3.86 28.13
C ARG A 145 0.55 -4.49 27.15
N ASN A 146 -0.35 -3.67 26.60
CA ASN A 146 -1.41 -4.09 25.68
C ASN A 146 -1.05 -3.92 24.20
N ARG A 147 0.21 -3.61 23.86
CA ARG A 147 0.70 -3.42 22.48
C ARG A 147 0.38 -4.59 21.54
N TYR A 148 0.36 -5.83 22.06
CA TYR A 148 0.08 -7.01 21.25
C TYR A 148 -1.38 -7.09 20.76
N LYS A 149 -2.33 -6.42 21.42
CA LYS A 149 -3.75 -6.42 21.06
C LYS A 149 -4.07 -5.46 19.92
N TYR A 150 -3.34 -4.35 19.83
CA TYR A 150 -3.58 -3.27 18.85
C TYR A 150 -2.73 -3.39 17.58
N PHE A 151 -1.81 -4.34 17.54
CA PHE A 151 -1.04 -4.69 16.34
C PHE A 151 -1.55 -6.01 15.76
N ALA A 152 -2.66 -5.94 15.02
CA ALA A 152 -2.97 -6.98 14.05
C ALA A 152 -1.99 -6.80 12.87
N ARG A 153 -0.95 -7.63 12.81
CA ARG A 153 -0.21 -7.79 11.54
C ARG A 153 -1.22 -8.27 10.50
N PRO A 154 -1.27 -7.72 9.28
CA PRO A 154 -1.80 -8.52 8.18
C PRO A 154 -1.05 -9.85 8.24
N LEU A 155 -1.76 -10.98 8.15
CA LEU A 155 -1.16 -12.29 7.94
C LEU A 155 -0.43 -12.24 6.60
N ILE A 156 0.77 -11.64 6.59
CA ILE A 156 1.84 -12.05 5.72
C ILE A 156 2.04 -13.50 6.11
N PRO A 157 1.90 -14.47 5.18
CA PRO A 157 2.32 -15.83 5.45
C PRO A 157 3.77 -15.72 5.91
N SER A 158 3.99 -15.85 7.20
CA SER A 158 5.33 -15.92 7.75
C SER A 158 5.94 -17.15 7.11
N ASN A 159 7.03 -16.94 6.37
CA ASN A 159 8.02 -17.96 6.11
C ASN A 159 8.19 -18.79 7.40
N LYS A 160 7.60 -19.99 7.41
CA LYS A 160 8.07 -21.04 8.28
C LYS A 160 9.44 -21.43 7.73
N LEU A 161 10.48 -20.87 8.32
CA LEU A 161 11.80 -21.48 8.28
C LEU A 161 12.08 -21.98 9.68
N LEU A 162 11.90 -23.28 9.88
CA LEU A 162 12.92 -24.14 10.49
C LEU A 162 12.85 -25.52 9.80
N PRO A 163 13.99 -26.08 9.36
CA PRO A 163 14.08 -27.41 8.79
C PRO A 163 14.17 -28.46 9.91
N PRO A 164 13.70 -29.70 9.66
CA PRO A 164 14.67 -30.79 9.60
C PRO A 164 14.36 -31.78 8.46
N ASN A 165 15.44 -32.26 7.85
CA ASN A 165 15.51 -33.43 6.97
C ASN A 165 14.76 -33.31 5.64
N VAL A 166 15.40 -32.60 4.70
CA VAL A 166 15.32 -33.01 3.29
C VAL A 166 16.05 -34.35 3.19
N CYS A 167 15.33 -35.44 3.41
CA CYS A 167 15.70 -36.70 2.78
C CYS A 167 15.60 -36.44 1.27
N TYR A 168 16.75 -36.36 0.61
CA TYR A 168 16.80 -36.49 -0.83
C TYR A 168 16.14 -37.83 -1.16
N ALA A 169 14.93 -37.79 -1.71
CA ALA A 169 14.43 -38.91 -2.48
C ALA A 169 15.30 -38.94 -3.74
N ILE A 170 16.39 -39.70 -3.66
CA ILE A 170 17.05 -40.26 -4.83
C ILE A 170 15.95 -41.09 -5.50
N GLU A 171 15.57 -40.71 -6.72
CA GLU A 171 14.77 -41.58 -7.57
C GLU A 171 15.53 -42.89 -7.68
N MET A 172 15.04 -43.91 -6.97
CA MET A 172 15.47 -45.29 -7.16
C MET A 172 15.09 -45.64 -8.58
N THR A 173 16.09 -45.59 -9.46
CA THR A 173 16.00 -46.19 -10.78
C THR A 173 15.90 -47.69 -10.53
N GLU A 174 14.70 -48.25 -10.64
CA GLU A 174 14.56 -49.70 -10.68
C GLU A 174 15.31 -50.22 -11.91
N PRO A 175 16.24 -51.18 -11.76
CA PRO A 175 16.79 -51.88 -12.89
C PRO A 175 15.70 -52.80 -13.43
N PHE A 176 15.03 -52.38 -14.51
CA PHE A 176 14.16 -53.25 -15.27
C PHE A 176 15.02 -54.37 -15.89
N ILE A 177 14.92 -55.58 -15.33
CA ILE A 177 15.54 -56.78 -15.87
C ILE A 177 14.77 -57.16 -17.14
N LEU A 178 15.33 -56.83 -18.31
CA LEU A 178 14.94 -57.48 -19.56
C LEU A 178 15.51 -58.90 -19.55
N SER A 179 14.63 -59.87 -19.28
CA SER A 179 14.87 -61.27 -19.56
C SER A 179 14.91 -61.48 -21.08
N ALA A 180 16.12 -61.70 -21.62
CA ALA A 180 16.28 -62.14 -22.99
C ALA A 180 16.20 -63.67 -23.06
N THR A 181 14.98 -64.21 -23.15
CA THR A 181 14.76 -65.49 -23.81
C THR A 181 15.00 -65.31 -25.30
N ARG A 182 15.88 -66.16 -25.83
CA ARG A 182 16.13 -66.31 -27.27
C ARG A 182 14.81 -66.58 -27.96
N ASP A 183 14.55 -65.89 -29.07
CA ASP A 183 14.10 -66.55 -30.29
C ASP A 183 14.35 -65.67 -31.52
N SER A 184 14.82 -66.35 -32.55
CA SER A 184 15.18 -65.84 -33.87
C SER A 184 13.98 -65.25 -34.63
N LYS A 185 14.15 -64.05 -35.18
CA LYS A 185 13.86 -63.72 -36.59
C LYS A 185 14.23 -62.27 -36.88
N ILE A 186 15.06 -62.10 -37.90
CA ILE A 186 15.44 -60.81 -38.48
C ILE A 186 14.18 -60.16 -39.03
N PHE A 187 13.78 -59.02 -38.47
CA PHE A 187 12.77 -58.13 -39.05
C PHE A 187 13.40 -56.74 -39.17
N GLY A 188 13.66 -56.28 -40.39
CA GLY A 188 13.98 -54.88 -40.64
C GLY A 188 12.73 -54.01 -40.45
N PRO A 189 12.86 -52.75 -40.04
CA PRO A 189 11.70 -51.90 -39.84
C PRO A 189 11.06 -51.54 -41.19
N LYS A 190 9.77 -51.90 -41.34
CA LYS A 190 8.87 -51.54 -42.46
C LYS A 190 8.11 -50.23 -42.19
N LEU A 191 8.69 -49.29 -41.47
CA LEU A 191 8.06 -48.00 -41.20
C LEU A 191 8.92 -46.88 -41.78
N ARG A 192 8.39 -46.23 -42.81
CA ARG A 192 8.93 -45.01 -43.39
C ARG A 192 8.12 -43.85 -42.82
N THR A 193 8.68 -43.13 -41.87
CA THR A 193 8.03 -41.94 -41.28
C THR A 193 7.99 -40.85 -42.36
N LEU A 194 6.79 -40.54 -42.88
CA LEU A 194 6.55 -39.42 -43.77
C LEU A 194 6.22 -38.20 -42.91
N GLY A 195 7.12 -37.21 -42.89
CA GLY A 195 6.88 -35.95 -42.17
C GLY A 195 5.93 -35.05 -42.95
N THR A 196 4.81 -34.67 -42.33
CA THR A 196 4.01 -33.51 -42.77
C THR A 196 4.58 -32.26 -42.12
N GLN A 197 5.16 -31.38 -42.92
CA GLN A 197 5.53 -30.03 -42.50
C GLN A 197 4.25 -29.19 -42.43
N THR A 198 3.91 -28.67 -41.25
CA THR A 198 2.86 -27.68 -41.11
C THR A 198 3.36 -26.33 -41.62
N ASP A 199 2.55 -25.64 -42.44
CA ASP A 199 2.85 -24.29 -42.98
C ASP A 199 2.89 -23.18 -41.91
N TYR A 200 2.55 -23.50 -40.66
CA TYR A 200 2.61 -22.57 -39.53
C TYR A 200 3.96 -22.65 -38.84
N ARG A 201 4.62 -21.49 -38.73
CA ARG A 201 5.86 -21.33 -37.98
C ARG A 201 5.52 -21.19 -36.49
N ASP A 202 5.33 -22.32 -35.82
CA ASP A 202 5.24 -22.35 -34.36
C ASP A 202 6.62 -22.05 -33.77
N GLY A 203 6.87 -20.79 -33.44
CA GLY A 203 8.12 -20.33 -32.83
C GLY A 203 8.37 -20.84 -31.41
N GLU A 204 7.39 -21.51 -30.80
CA GLU A 204 7.39 -21.96 -29.41
C GLU A 204 7.38 -23.50 -29.26
N ALA A 205 7.13 -24.25 -30.35
CA ALA A 205 7.22 -25.71 -30.35
C ALA A 205 8.66 -26.16 -30.62
N GLN A 206 9.57 -25.80 -29.71
CA GLN A 206 10.96 -26.26 -29.77
C GLN A 206 11.03 -27.67 -29.16
N THR A 207 10.58 -28.67 -29.93
CA THR A 207 10.78 -30.08 -29.58
C THR A 207 12.27 -30.43 -29.63
N ASP A 208 12.74 -31.30 -28.74
CA ASP A 208 14.11 -31.81 -28.77
C ASP A 208 14.44 -32.35 -30.17
N PRO A 209 15.68 -32.15 -30.67
CA PRO A 209 16.10 -32.70 -31.95
C PRO A 209 15.82 -34.20 -32.02
N CYS A 210 15.10 -34.64 -33.05
CA CYS A 210 14.72 -36.05 -33.22
C CYS A 210 15.96 -36.96 -33.27
N SER A 211 16.06 -37.92 -32.35
CA SER A 211 17.07 -38.97 -32.37
C SER A 211 16.50 -40.22 -33.08
N PRO A 212 17.09 -40.66 -34.21
CA PRO A 212 16.60 -41.81 -34.94
C PRO A 212 16.89 -43.13 -34.21
N GLU A 213 16.03 -44.14 -34.43
CA GLU A 213 16.24 -45.50 -33.94
C GLU A 213 17.51 -46.13 -34.55
N TYR A 214 18.31 -46.83 -33.72
CA TYR A 214 19.57 -47.46 -34.12
C TYR A 214 19.61 -48.93 -33.70
N VAL A 215 20.38 -49.75 -34.44
CA VAL A 215 20.62 -51.18 -34.14
C VAL A 215 22.10 -51.38 -33.85
N VAL A 216 22.43 -51.96 -32.69
CA VAL A 216 23.83 -52.21 -32.27
C VAL A 216 24.23 -53.65 -32.58
N PRO A 217 25.33 -53.89 -33.33
CA PRO A 217 25.89 -55.22 -33.53
C PRO A 217 26.34 -55.87 -32.21
N SER A 218 26.09 -57.17 -32.04
CA SER A 218 26.44 -57.90 -30.82
C SER A 218 27.96 -58.00 -30.65
N GLY A 219 28.53 -57.21 -29.72
CA GLY A 219 29.94 -57.29 -29.34
C GLY A 219 30.68 -55.95 -29.18
N SER A 220 30.13 -54.84 -29.67
CA SER A 220 30.72 -53.51 -29.45
C SER A 220 29.66 -52.47 -29.12
N VAL A 221 29.83 -51.77 -28.00
CA VAL A 221 28.98 -50.63 -27.61
C VAL A 221 29.66 -49.34 -28.12
N PRO A 222 29.12 -48.63 -29.12
CA PRO A 222 29.72 -47.40 -29.63
C PRO A 222 29.73 -46.29 -28.57
N GLU A 223 30.78 -45.46 -28.57
CA GLU A 223 30.98 -44.39 -27.57
C GLU A 223 29.80 -43.42 -27.50
N LEU A 224 29.17 -43.13 -28.64
CA LEU A 224 28.05 -42.20 -28.73
C LEU A 224 26.85 -42.64 -27.88
N LEU A 225 26.63 -43.94 -27.69
CA LEU A 225 25.51 -44.44 -26.88
C LEU A 225 25.74 -44.32 -25.37
N THR A 226 27.01 -44.23 -24.94
CA THR A 226 27.35 -43.93 -23.54
C THR A 226 27.11 -42.45 -23.20
N LEU A 227 26.96 -41.59 -24.21
CA LEU A 227 26.65 -40.16 -24.07
C LEU A 227 25.16 -39.85 -24.29
N ALA A 228 24.29 -40.86 -24.35
CA ALA A 228 22.85 -40.66 -24.56
C ALA A 228 22.16 -39.84 -23.45
N THR A 229 22.82 -39.66 -22.29
CA THR A 229 22.35 -38.80 -21.21
C THR A 229 22.51 -37.30 -21.52
N LEU A 230 23.39 -36.93 -22.46
CA LEU A 230 23.57 -35.57 -22.95
C LEU A 230 22.52 -35.28 -24.02
N THR A 231 21.56 -34.41 -23.69
CA THR A 231 20.47 -34.01 -24.58
C THR A 231 20.48 -32.49 -24.75
N TRP A 232 19.76 -31.97 -25.76
CA TRP A 232 19.72 -30.52 -26.00
C TRP A 232 19.18 -29.78 -24.76
N GLY A 233 19.90 -28.76 -24.29
CA GLY A 233 19.57 -28.06 -23.04
C GLY A 233 19.95 -28.82 -21.74
N ARG A 234 20.35 -30.09 -21.84
CA ARG A 234 20.94 -30.90 -20.77
C ARG A 234 22.34 -31.36 -21.18
N GLY A 235 23.23 -30.38 -21.30
CA GLY A 235 24.65 -30.56 -21.62
C GLY A 235 25.01 -30.62 -23.10
N LEU A 236 24.08 -30.21 -23.97
CA LEU A 236 24.38 -29.81 -25.35
C LEU A 236 23.81 -28.40 -25.60
N PRO A 237 24.56 -27.47 -26.23
CA PRO A 237 25.91 -27.64 -26.79
C PRO A 237 26.98 -27.87 -25.71
N ALA A 238 27.92 -28.77 -26.00
CA ALA A 238 28.88 -29.26 -25.02
C ALA A 238 29.78 -28.12 -24.50
N GLY A 239 29.74 -27.87 -23.20
CA GLY A 239 30.67 -27.01 -22.48
C GLY A 239 31.94 -27.74 -22.05
N LEU A 240 32.89 -27.00 -21.47
CA LEU A 240 34.17 -27.56 -21.02
C LEU A 240 34.00 -28.73 -20.03
N ALA A 241 33.03 -28.65 -19.12
CA ALA A 241 32.78 -29.71 -18.14
C ALA A 241 32.29 -31.02 -18.77
N GLU A 242 31.45 -30.94 -19.81
CA GLU A 242 30.98 -32.14 -20.53
C GLU A 242 32.10 -32.74 -21.37
N VAL A 243 32.97 -31.91 -21.96
CA VAL A 243 34.16 -32.38 -22.69
C VAL A 243 35.13 -33.08 -21.74
N GLU A 244 35.42 -32.49 -20.57
CA GLU A 244 36.28 -33.08 -19.53
C GLU A 244 35.71 -34.42 -19.03
N MET A 245 34.39 -34.52 -18.84
CA MET A 245 33.71 -35.77 -18.47
C MET A 245 33.86 -36.85 -19.57
N ILE A 246 33.72 -36.48 -20.85
CA ILE A 246 33.87 -37.40 -21.99
C ILE A 246 35.32 -37.89 -22.10
N GLU A 247 36.29 -36.99 -21.94
CA GLU A 247 37.71 -37.34 -21.95
C GLU A 247 38.05 -38.29 -20.80
N HIS A 248 37.58 -38.00 -19.58
CA HIS A 248 37.75 -38.89 -18.43
C HIS A 248 37.10 -40.27 -18.65
N ALA A 249 35.91 -40.34 -19.27
CA ALA A 249 35.26 -41.60 -19.62
C ALA A 249 36.07 -42.41 -20.66
N ARG A 250 36.75 -41.75 -21.59
CA ARG A 250 37.67 -42.38 -22.55
C ARG A 250 38.93 -42.90 -21.86
N GLU A 251 39.52 -42.10 -20.97
CA GLU A 251 40.69 -42.50 -20.17
C GLU A 251 40.37 -43.73 -19.31
N LYS A 252 39.19 -43.76 -18.69
CA LYS A 252 38.70 -44.92 -17.93
C LYS A 252 38.61 -46.18 -18.80
N ARG A 253 38.00 -46.08 -20.00
CA ARG A 253 37.90 -47.21 -20.94
C ARG A 253 39.25 -47.67 -21.46
N ALA A 254 40.16 -46.74 -21.75
CA ALA A 254 41.53 -47.06 -22.14
C ALA A 254 42.27 -47.81 -21.02
N TRP A 255 42.06 -47.39 -19.76
CA TRP A 255 42.60 -48.09 -18.60
C TRP A 255 41.97 -49.47 -18.37
N GLU A 256 40.65 -49.63 -18.53
CA GLU A 256 39.97 -50.94 -18.42
C GLU A 256 40.53 -51.96 -19.42
N ALA A 257 40.93 -51.51 -20.62
CA ALA A 257 41.60 -52.34 -21.61
C ALA A 257 43.02 -52.79 -21.20
N THR A 258 43.68 -52.08 -20.27
CA THR A 258 45.01 -52.45 -19.75
C THR A 258 44.97 -53.48 -18.61
N LEU A 259 43.78 -53.88 -18.15
CA LEU A 259 43.62 -54.79 -17.02
C LEU A 259 44.06 -56.24 -17.36
N PRO A 260 44.80 -56.93 -16.47
CA PRO A 260 45.21 -58.32 -16.64
C PRO A 260 44.04 -59.28 -16.81
N ALA A 261 44.28 -60.35 -17.57
CA ALA A 261 43.36 -61.49 -17.71
C ALA A 261 43.12 -62.22 -16.37
N MET A 262 42.04 -62.99 -16.30
CA MET A 262 41.52 -63.61 -15.07
C MET A 262 42.09 -65.01 -14.78
N ASP A 263 43.16 -65.41 -15.46
CA ASP A 263 43.59 -66.82 -15.52
C ASP A 263 44.36 -67.29 -14.27
N ASN A 264 45.06 -66.38 -13.56
CA ASN A 264 45.91 -66.71 -12.40
C ASN A 264 45.54 -65.92 -11.13
N ALA A 265 45.61 -66.56 -9.94
CA ALA A 265 45.30 -65.92 -8.65
C ALA A 265 46.13 -64.65 -8.36
N SER A 266 47.40 -64.61 -8.79
CA SER A 266 48.26 -63.44 -8.65
C SER A 266 47.89 -62.29 -9.61
N GLN A 267 47.40 -62.61 -10.81
CA GLN A 267 46.89 -61.62 -11.78
C GLN A 267 45.54 -61.06 -11.33
N ILE A 268 44.66 -61.88 -10.74
CA ILE A 268 43.40 -61.44 -10.11
C ILE A 268 43.69 -60.47 -8.96
N ALA A 269 44.66 -60.78 -8.09
CA ALA A 269 45.05 -59.88 -6.99
C ALA A 269 45.61 -58.54 -7.49
N LYS A 270 46.41 -58.56 -8.57
CA LYS A 270 46.90 -57.33 -9.24
C LYS A 270 45.75 -56.54 -9.85
N ARG A 271 44.81 -57.19 -10.54
CA ARG A 271 43.63 -56.57 -11.13
C ARG A 271 42.77 -55.89 -10.05
N ARG A 272 42.51 -56.55 -8.92
CA ARG A 272 41.78 -55.97 -7.77
C ARG A 272 42.46 -54.72 -7.23
N LYS A 273 43.78 -54.77 -6.98
CA LYS A 273 44.53 -53.58 -6.53
C LYS A 273 44.42 -52.40 -7.51
N MET A 274 44.54 -52.67 -8.81
CA MET A 274 44.39 -51.62 -9.82
C MET A 274 42.97 -51.05 -9.85
N MET A 275 41.94 -51.89 -9.70
CA MET A 275 40.54 -51.43 -9.56
C MET A 275 40.37 -50.54 -8.33
N ASP A 276 40.82 -50.99 -7.15
CA ASP A 276 40.72 -50.22 -5.91
C ASP A 276 41.46 -48.87 -6.00
N ASP A 277 42.63 -48.86 -6.65
CA ASP A 277 43.43 -47.65 -6.85
C ASP A 277 42.75 -46.69 -7.84
N MET A 278 42.09 -47.20 -8.88
CA MET A 278 41.34 -46.39 -9.83
C MET A 278 40.07 -45.83 -9.19
N GLU A 279 39.32 -46.64 -8.45
CA GLU A 279 38.15 -46.17 -7.69
C GLU A 279 38.53 -45.03 -6.76
N ARG A 280 39.63 -45.14 -6.02
CA ARG A 280 40.12 -44.05 -5.15
C ARG A 280 40.42 -42.76 -5.91
N LYS A 281 40.90 -42.84 -7.15
CA LYS A 281 41.11 -41.66 -8.00
C LYS A 281 39.79 -41.05 -8.47
N GLU A 282 38.82 -41.88 -8.84
CA GLU A 282 37.46 -41.42 -9.21
C GLU A 282 36.75 -40.76 -8.02
N TRP A 283 36.89 -41.32 -6.81
CA TRP A 283 36.38 -40.72 -5.58
C TRP A 283 37.05 -39.37 -5.30
N ALA A 284 38.37 -39.26 -5.47
CA ALA A 284 39.08 -38.00 -5.30
C ALA A 284 38.65 -36.94 -6.33
N PHE A 285 38.41 -37.34 -7.59
CA PHE A 285 37.91 -36.43 -8.62
C PHE A 285 36.51 -35.89 -8.30
N ARG A 286 35.59 -36.78 -7.88
CA ARG A 286 34.25 -36.38 -7.43
C ARG A 286 34.29 -35.47 -6.21
N GLU A 287 35.18 -35.73 -5.25
CA GLU A 287 35.35 -34.88 -4.08
C GLU A 287 35.78 -33.45 -4.47
N GLN A 288 36.70 -33.32 -5.45
CA GLN A 288 37.11 -32.02 -5.98
C GLN A 288 35.96 -31.27 -6.67
N GLU A 289 35.10 -31.96 -7.41
CA GLU A 289 33.90 -31.34 -8.01
C GLU A 289 32.93 -30.85 -6.93
N ILE A 290 32.70 -31.66 -5.91
CA ILE A 290 31.87 -31.30 -4.75
C ILE A 290 32.46 -30.09 -4.03
N GLU A 291 33.78 -30.06 -3.81
CA GLU A 291 34.48 -28.93 -3.19
C GLU A 291 34.30 -27.65 -4.02
N LYS A 292 34.52 -27.69 -5.34
CA LYS A 292 34.27 -26.54 -6.24
C LYS A 292 32.83 -26.03 -6.14
N LEU A 293 31.84 -26.92 -6.13
CA LEU A 293 30.43 -26.54 -5.97
C LEU A 293 30.16 -25.93 -4.59
N GLN A 294 30.73 -26.49 -3.53
CA GLN A 294 30.63 -25.96 -2.18
C GLN A 294 31.28 -24.59 -2.08
N GLU A 295 32.45 -24.37 -2.67
CA GLU A 295 33.12 -23.06 -2.73
C GLU A 295 32.26 -22.01 -3.42
N ILE A 296 31.64 -22.36 -4.56
CA ILE A 296 30.73 -21.46 -5.27
C ILE A 296 29.54 -21.09 -4.39
N ARG A 297 28.91 -22.08 -3.73
CA ARG A 297 27.80 -21.86 -2.79
C ARG A 297 28.23 -20.97 -1.62
N LEU A 298 29.41 -21.23 -1.04
CA LEU A 298 29.97 -20.47 0.07
C LEU A 298 30.28 -19.02 -0.35
N ARG A 299 30.76 -18.81 -1.58
CA ARG A 299 30.98 -17.48 -2.16
C ARG A 299 29.67 -16.72 -2.32
N VAL A 300 28.61 -17.38 -2.78
CA VAL A 300 27.26 -16.77 -2.85
C VAL A 300 26.75 -16.43 -1.45
N LEU A 301 26.89 -17.33 -0.48
CA LEU A 301 26.49 -17.08 0.92
C LEU A 301 27.24 -15.91 1.55
N LYS A 302 28.56 -15.81 1.33
CA LYS A 302 29.37 -14.66 1.78
C LYS A 302 28.84 -13.34 1.21
N LYS A 303 28.53 -13.30 -0.10
CA LYS A 303 27.93 -12.12 -0.74
C LYS A 303 26.55 -11.78 -0.15
N LEU A 304 25.72 -12.78 0.17
CA LEU A 304 24.43 -12.56 0.81
C LEU A 304 24.58 -12.01 2.24
N LEU A 305 25.52 -12.54 3.01
CA LEU A 305 25.83 -12.03 4.36
C LEU A 305 26.34 -10.58 4.31
N GLN A 306 27.21 -10.26 3.37
CA GLN A 306 27.67 -8.88 3.14
C GLN A 306 26.50 -7.94 2.86
N ARG A 307 25.59 -8.32 1.94
CA ARG A 307 24.39 -7.53 1.64
C ARG A 307 23.46 -7.36 2.84
N LEU A 308 23.33 -8.39 3.68
CA LEU A 308 22.54 -8.29 4.90
C LEU A 308 23.19 -7.32 5.91
N GLN A 309 24.51 -7.39 6.06
CA GLN A 309 25.27 -6.49 6.92
C GLN A 309 25.18 -5.04 6.44
N GLU A 310 25.33 -4.81 5.13
CA GLU A 310 25.18 -3.48 4.51
C GLU A 310 23.80 -2.89 4.81
N LYS A 311 22.73 -3.68 4.62
CA LYS A 311 21.36 -3.24 4.94
C LYS A 311 21.18 -2.92 6.42
N GLN A 312 21.77 -3.71 7.32
CA GLN A 312 21.73 -3.42 8.76
C GLN A 312 22.47 -2.12 9.07
N ASN A 313 23.67 -1.94 8.52
CA ASN A 313 24.47 -0.73 8.70
C ASN A 313 23.75 0.51 8.15
N GLU A 314 23.04 0.41 7.02
CA GLU A 314 22.21 1.50 6.49
C GLU A 314 21.07 1.89 7.43
N LEU A 315 20.41 0.91 8.05
CA LEU A 315 19.35 1.16 9.02
C LEU A 315 19.91 1.81 10.29
N ASP A 316 21.07 1.36 10.76
CA ASP A 316 21.72 1.93 11.93
C ASP A 316 22.26 3.34 11.65
N ALA A 317 22.80 3.60 10.46
CA ALA A 317 23.19 4.94 10.02
C ALA A 317 21.99 5.90 10.01
N LYS A 318 20.83 5.48 9.46
CA LYS A 318 19.60 6.28 9.48
C LYS A 318 19.14 6.58 10.91
N ARG A 319 19.18 5.59 11.81
CA ARG A 319 18.83 5.79 13.24
C ARG A 319 19.77 6.79 13.91
N LEU A 320 21.07 6.71 13.61
CA LEU A 320 22.07 7.66 14.12
C LEU A 320 21.84 9.06 13.57
N ASP A 321 21.51 9.19 12.28
CA ASP A 321 21.18 10.47 11.64
C ASP A 321 19.92 11.09 12.25
N ASP A 322 18.86 10.32 12.45
CA ASP A 322 17.63 10.79 13.11
C ASP A 322 17.91 11.29 14.53
N HIS A 323 18.71 10.52 15.29
CA HIS A 323 19.13 10.92 16.63
C HIS A 323 19.96 12.20 16.60
N TRP A 324 20.93 12.30 15.68
CA TRP A 324 21.74 13.48 15.48
C TRP A 324 20.90 14.71 15.11
N GLN A 325 19.95 14.56 14.18
CA GLN A 325 19.03 15.64 13.78
C GLN A 325 18.19 16.12 14.94
N ASN A 326 17.69 15.21 15.78
CA ASN A 326 16.90 15.55 16.96
C ASN A 326 17.73 16.34 17.98
N HIS A 327 18.96 15.89 18.26
CA HIS A 327 19.90 16.65 19.11
C HIS A 327 20.22 18.01 18.52
N GLN A 328 20.40 18.10 17.20
CA GLN A 328 20.69 19.35 16.53
C GLN A 328 19.51 20.33 16.58
N LYS A 329 18.27 19.84 16.45
CA LYS A 329 17.04 20.63 16.66
C LYS A 329 16.95 21.15 18.10
N ALA A 330 17.13 20.26 19.09
CA ALA A 330 17.13 20.64 20.50
C ALA A 330 18.23 21.67 20.83
N LYS A 331 19.42 21.53 20.24
CA LYS A 331 20.50 22.51 20.35
C LYS A 331 20.10 23.86 19.74
N LYS A 332 19.52 23.86 18.53
CA LYS A 332 19.02 25.09 17.86
C LYS A 332 17.96 25.79 18.70
N GLU A 333 17.03 25.07 19.31
CA GLU A 333 16.02 25.64 20.20
C GLU A 333 16.63 26.28 21.45
N LYS A 334 17.62 25.62 22.08
CA LYS A 334 18.38 26.20 23.18
C LYS A 334 19.12 27.47 22.75
N MET A 335 19.76 27.46 21.58
CA MET A 335 20.42 28.66 21.03
C MET A 335 19.43 29.80 20.77
N LYS A 336 18.23 29.51 20.23
CA LYS A 336 17.18 30.52 20.06
C LYS A 336 16.73 31.13 21.39
N LYS A 337 16.58 30.31 22.45
CA LYS A 337 16.26 30.79 23.80
C LYS A 337 17.36 31.72 24.32
N ILE A 338 18.63 31.30 24.21
CA ILE A 338 19.78 32.11 24.61
C ILE A 338 19.84 33.43 23.83
N GLN A 339 19.62 33.41 22.52
CA GLN A 339 19.57 34.62 21.69
C GLN A 339 18.43 35.55 22.11
N HIS A 340 17.24 35.00 22.36
CA HIS A 340 16.11 35.79 22.83
C HIS A 340 16.40 36.44 24.19
N ASP A 341 16.99 35.70 25.11
CA ASP A 341 17.38 36.22 26.42
C ASP A 341 18.50 37.25 26.31
N PHE A 342 19.48 37.04 25.43
CA PHE A 342 20.52 38.03 25.12
C PHE A 342 19.90 39.34 24.60
N VAL A 343 19.01 39.28 23.61
CA VAL A 343 18.33 40.47 23.06
C VAL A 343 17.44 41.14 24.11
N ARG A 344 16.77 40.36 24.96
CA ARG A 344 15.97 40.87 26.08
C ARG A 344 16.84 41.59 27.11
N MET A 345 17.98 41.01 27.48
CA MET A 345 18.94 41.58 28.42
C MET A 345 19.61 42.83 27.85
N LEU A 346 19.98 42.81 26.57
CA LEU A 346 20.52 43.97 25.86
C LEU A 346 19.53 45.13 25.85
N ARG A 347 18.25 44.87 25.53
CA ARG A 347 17.19 45.89 25.61
C ARG A 347 17.03 46.46 27.02
N LYS A 348 17.03 45.61 28.05
CA LYS A 348 16.99 46.04 29.46
C LYS A 348 18.22 46.88 29.83
N LEU A 349 19.42 46.49 29.39
CA LEU A 349 20.65 47.24 29.63
C LEU A 349 20.63 48.60 28.95
N ILE A 350 20.19 48.69 27.70
CA ILE A 350 20.03 49.96 26.98
C ILE A 350 19.04 50.87 27.72
N ALA A 351 17.90 50.33 28.18
CA ALA A 351 16.93 51.09 28.96
C ALA A 351 17.52 51.59 30.30
N LYS A 352 18.25 50.73 31.02
CA LYS A 352 18.96 51.12 32.26
C LYS A 352 20.05 52.15 32.00
N ARG A 353 20.75 52.07 30.86
CA ARG A 353 21.79 53.04 30.46
C ARG A 353 21.19 54.43 30.21
N LYS A 354 19.94 54.54 29.76
CA LYS A 354 19.28 55.85 29.63
C LYS A 354 19.10 56.52 31.01
N ASN A 355 18.78 55.74 32.05
CA ASN A 355 18.60 56.23 33.43
C ASN A 355 19.65 55.66 34.41
N VAL A 356 20.95 55.89 34.16
CA VAL A 356 22.06 55.36 35.00
C VAL A 356 21.94 55.77 36.47
N MET A 357 21.50 57.01 36.72
CA MET A 357 21.41 57.58 38.06
C MET A 357 20.17 57.12 38.85
N GLY A 358 19.26 56.36 38.23
CA GLY A 358 18.03 55.88 38.88
C GLY A 358 17.07 56.98 39.35
N LYS A 359 17.31 58.24 38.95
CA LYS A 359 16.45 59.36 39.31
C LYS A 359 15.15 59.27 38.53
N LEU A 360 14.02 59.43 39.21
CA LEU A 360 12.72 59.60 38.57
C LEU A 360 12.74 60.91 37.79
N GLU A 361 12.68 60.82 36.46
CA GLU A 361 12.56 61.99 35.60
C GLU A 361 11.18 62.63 35.84
N ARG A 362 11.16 63.95 35.98
CA ARG A 362 9.91 64.69 36.09
C ARG A 362 9.20 64.63 34.73
N ARG A 363 7.89 64.41 34.76
CA ARG A 363 7.05 64.25 33.56
C ARG A 363 7.10 65.50 32.68
N ASP A 364 7.66 65.38 31.46
CA ASP A 364 7.70 66.45 30.46
C ASP A 364 6.40 66.46 29.65
N ILE A 365 5.42 67.26 30.10
CA ILE A 365 4.09 67.35 29.46
C ILE A 365 4.21 67.68 27.97
N ILE A 366 5.07 68.63 27.62
CA ILE A 366 5.24 69.05 26.22
C ILE A 366 5.72 67.89 25.35
N LYS A 367 6.70 67.10 25.80
CA LYS A 367 7.22 65.95 25.05
C LYS A 367 6.18 64.84 24.89
N GLU A 368 5.37 64.60 25.91
CA GLU A 368 4.29 63.62 25.81
C GLU A 368 3.22 64.01 24.79
N TYR A 369 2.85 65.29 24.73
CA TYR A 369 1.89 65.75 23.74
C TYR A 369 2.47 65.84 22.31
N THR A 370 3.80 65.90 22.16
CA THR A 370 4.46 65.80 20.84
C THR A 370 4.59 64.36 20.35
N ASP A 371 4.76 63.38 21.25
CA ASP A 371 4.85 61.97 20.89
C ASP A 371 3.48 61.29 20.94
N PHE A 372 2.90 60.95 19.79
CA PHE A 372 1.61 60.23 19.74
C PHE A 372 1.64 58.82 20.36
N ALA A 373 2.82 58.24 20.52
CA ALA A 373 3.02 56.96 21.20
C ALA A 373 3.12 57.09 22.74
N SER A 374 3.00 58.31 23.27
CA SER A 374 3.07 58.57 24.70
C SER A 374 1.82 58.10 25.44
N GLN A 375 1.89 58.08 26.77
CA GLN A 375 0.79 57.64 27.63
C GLN A 375 -0.45 58.54 27.57
N THR A 376 -0.34 59.79 27.11
CA THR A 376 -1.50 60.69 27.00
C THR A 376 -2.45 60.30 25.88
N TYR A 377 -1.91 59.80 24.76
CA TYR A 377 -2.71 59.37 23.61
C TYR A 377 -2.94 57.86 23.59
N ALA A 378 -1.92 57.07 23.96
CA ALA A 378 -1.96 55.61 23.97
C ALA A 378 -1.58 55.07 25.36
N PRO A 379 -2.47 55.17 26.36
CA PRO A 379 -2.20 54.66 27.69
C PRO A 379 -2.02 53.14 27.67
N LEU A 380 -0.97 52.66 28.34
CA LEU A 380 -0.74 51.23 28.52
C LEU A 380 -1.76 50.67 29.52
N SER A 381 -2.37 49.53 29.21
CA SER A 381 -3.41 48.90 30.03
C SER A 381 -2.98 48.58 31.47
N ARG A 382 -1.69 48.36 31.74
CA ARG A 382 -1.17 48.20 33.11
C ARG A 382 -1.33 49.43 34.02
N ILE A 383 -1.58 50.62 33.44
CA ILE A 383 -1.80 51.88 34.17
C ILE A 383 -3.24 51.95 34.68
N GLY A 384 -4.17 51.21 34.06
CA GLY A 384 -5.59 51.19 34.42
C GLY A 384 -6.35 52.47 34.07
N TYR A 385 -5.78 53.32 33.20
CA TYR A 385 -6.44 54.53 32.71
C TYR A 385 -6.93 54.30 31.28
N PHE A 386 -8.25 54.21 31.12
CA PHE A 386 -8.92 54.10 29.83
C PHE A 386 -9.72 55.38 29.60
N PRO A 387 -9.32 56.23 28.63
CA PRO A 387 -10.02 57.48 28.35
C PRO A 387 -11.52 57.28 28.04
N ASP A 388 -11.88 56.13 27.47
CA ASP A 388 -13.22 55.82 26.98
C ASP A 388 -14.17 55.19 28.02
N ASP A 389 -13.69 54.78 29.21
CA ASP A 389 -14.48 54.06 30.23
C ASP A 389 -15.67 54.87 30.78
N HIS A 390 -15.70 56.19 30.56
CA HIS A 390 -16.79 57.08 30.99
C HIS A 390 -17.40 57.89 29.85
N SER A 391 -17.12 57.54 28.59
CA SER A 391 -17.67 58.23 27.42
C SER A 391 -19.22 58.30 27.46
N GLU A 392 -19.87 57.24 27.92
CA GLU A 392 -21.33 57.17 28.07
C GLU A 392 -21.91 58.15 29.10
N ARG A 393 -21.13 58.56 30.12
CA ARG A 393 -21.60 59.51 31.16
C ARG A 393 -21.76 60.93 30.62
N PHE A 394 -21.07 61.27 29.55
CA PHE A 394 -21.11 62.59 28.92
C PHE A 394 -22.08 62.63 27.72
N VAL A 395 -22.74 61.51 27.39
CA VAL A 395 -23.81 61.48 26.40
C VAL A 395 -25.08 62.07 27.03
N VAL A 396 -25.20 63.40 26.94
CA VAL A 396 -26.34 64.13 27.49
C VAL A 396 -27.59 63.92 26.63
N LYS A 397 -28.41 62.92 26.98
CA LYS A 397 -29.78 62.78 26.45
C LYS A 397 -30.73 63.64 27.27
N ASN A 398 -30.81 64.94 26.97
CA ASN A 398 -31.67 65.85 27.73
C ASN A 398 -33.05 66.02 27.08
N PHE A 399 -34.12 65.72 27.83
CA PHE A 399 -35.50 66.01 27.42
C PHE A 399 -35.68 67.48 27.02
N TYR A 400 -34.96 68.36 27.74
CA TYR A 400 -35.04 69.80 27.54
C TYR A 400 -34.44 70.32 26.24
N LEU A 401 -33.53 69.58 25.60
CA LEU A 401 -32.91 69.99 24.32
C LEU A 401 -33.58 69.35 23.11
N ASN A 402 -34.20 68.18 23.28
CA ASN A 402 -34.78 67.39 22.20
C ASN A 402 -36.26 67.73 21.91
N THR A 403 -36.94 68.36 22.86
CA THR A 403 -38.39 68.63 22.79
C THR A 403 -38.64 70.12 22.91
N PHE A 404 -39.52 70.68 22.07
CA PHE A 404 -39.88 72.09 22.14
C PHE A 404 -40.43 72.51 23.52
N ALA A 405 -41.29 71.68 24.11
CA ALA A 405 -41.80 71.91 25.47
C ALA A 405 -40.65 72.01 26.51
N GLY A 406 -39.64 71.18 26.37
CA GLY A 406 -38.47 71.18 27.23
C GLY A 406 -37.57 72.42 27.05
N LEU A 407 -37.51 72.99 25.84
CA LEU A 407 -36.81 74.26 25.60
C LEU A 407 -37.54 75.43 26.28
N CYS A 408 -38.87 75.44 26.23
CA CYS A 408 -39.67 76.45 26.93
C CYS A 408 -39.55 76.35 28.46
N GLU A 409 -39.49 75.13 29.01
CA GLU A 409 -39.22 74.90 30.44
C GLU A 409 -37.82 75.37 30.85
N LEU A 410 -36.81 75.16 29.99
CA LEU A 410 -35.46 75.69 30.19
C LEU A 410 -35.43 77.22 30.15
N GLU A 411 -36.09 77.83 29.17
CA GLU A 411 -36.19 79.29 29.03
C GLU A 411 -36.84 79.91 30.28
N ALA A 412 -37.92 79.30 30.77
CA ALA A 412 -38.61 79.74 31.98
C ALA A 412 -37.79 79.55 33.26
N ALA A 413 -36.93 78.53 33.32
CA ALA A 413 -36.06 78.26 34.48
C ALA A 413 -34.85 79.21 34.55
N LEU A 414 -34.48 79.89 33.46
CA LEU A 414 -33.39 80.83 33.46
C LEU A 414 -33.82 82.17 34.10
N PRO A 415 -33.04 82.71 35.05
CA PRO A 415 -33.37 84.00 35.66
C PRO A 415 -33.32 85.11 34.60
N HIS A 416 -34.17 86.13 34.76
CA HIS A 416 -34.29 87.27 33.83
C HIS A 416 -32.97 88.03 33.59
N SER A 417 -31.97 87.86 34.46
CA SER A 417 -30.62 88.40 34.29
C SER A 417 -29.82 87.79 33.13
N VAL A 418 -30.21 86.61 32.63
CA VAL A 418 -29.58 85.93 31.48
C VAL A 418 -30.15 86.43 30.16
N THR A 419 -31.45 86.76 30.13
CA THR A 419 -32.15 87.27 28.94
C THR A 419 -32.14 88.80 28.84
N GLN A 420 -31.98 89.53 29.95
CA GLN A 420 -31.87 90.99 29.98
C GLN A 420 -30.59 91.42 30.71
N ALA A 421 -29.75 92.21 30.04
CA ALA A 421 -28.47 92.66 30.58
C ALA A 421 -28.65 93.77 31.65
N GLU A 422 -28.39 93.45 32.92
CA GLU A 422 -28.25 94.47 33.97
C GLU A 422 -26.85 95.12 33.92
N ILE A 423 -26.74 96.30 33.31
CA ILE A 423 -25.49 97.08 33.35
C ILE A 423 -25.42 97.86 34.67
N LYS A 424 -24.68 97.33 35.66
CA LYS A 424 -24.29 98.06 36.87
C LYS A 424 -22.82 98.49 36.77
N ALA A 425 -22.57 99.78 36.54
CA ALA A 425 -21.21 100.34 36.57
C ALA A 425 -20.65 100.31 38.01
N PRO A 426 -19.45 99.75 38.25
CA PRO A 426 -18.90 99.66 39.60
C PRO A 426 -18.46 101.05 40.10
N LYS A 427 -19.07 101.53 41.19
CA LYS A 427 -18.58 102.70 41.93
C LYS A 427 -17.28 102.34 42.67
N PRO A 428 -16.21 103.17 42.62
CA PRO A 428 -14.95 102.85 43.27
C PRO A 428 -15.11 102.87 44.79
N LYS A 429 -14.87 101.70 45.38
CA LYS A 429 -14.94 101.46 46.81
C LYS A 429 -13.54 101.64 47.42
N TYR A 430 -13.32 102.83 47.99
CA TYR A 430 -12.26 103.23 48.94
C TYR A 430 -10.79 103.13 48.44
N THR A 431 -10.05 104.24 48.54
CA THR A 431 -8.64 104.43 48.16
C THR A 431 -7.64 103.71 49.07
N THR A 432 -8.05 103.35 50.28
CA THR A 432 -7.23 102.67 51.29
C THR A 432 -7.76 101.28 51.60
N THR A 433 -6.86 100.30 51.73
CA THR A 433 -7.20 98.95 52.20
C THR A 433 -7.46 98.98 53.71
N LYS A 434 -8.24 98.05 54.28
CA LYS A 434 -8.53 97.99 55.73
C LYS A 434 -7.27 97.99 56.63
N THR A 435 -6.12 97.62 56.08
CA THR A 435 -4.80 97.57 56.71
C THR A 435 -3.94 98.83 56.49
N GLY A 436 -4.53 99.94 56.00
CA GLY A 436 -3.84 101.21 55.81
C GLY A 436 -2.96 101.31 54.55
N PHE A 437 -2.81 100.22 53.79
CA PHE A 437 -2.04 100.25 52.55
C PHE A 437 -2.83 100.89 51.39
N ILE A 438 -2.14 101.74 50.63
CA ILE A 438 -2.69 102.42 49.45
C ILE A 438 -2.78 101.42 48.29
N LYS A 439 -3.97 101.30 47.71
CA LYS A 439 -4.23 100.42 46.55
C LYS A 439 -3.47 100.92 45.33
N ARG A 440 -3.10 100.00 44.43
CA ARG A 440 -2.27 100.29 43.24
C ARG A 440 -2.80 101.44 42.37
N SER A 441 -4.13 101.56 42.24
CA SER A 441 -4.77 102.65 41.49
C SER A 441 -4.58 104.03 42.12
N ALA A 442 -4.43 104.10 43.45
CA ALA A 442 -4.23 105.34 44.20
C ALA A 442 -2.75 105.63 44.51
N ARG A 443 -1.82 104.71 44.20
CA ARG A 443 -0.37 104.92 44.40
C ARG A 443 0.16 106.02 43.50
N LEU A 444 -0.28 106.09 42.25
CA LEU A 444 0.15 107.12 41.31
C LEU A 444 -0.26 108.52 41.80
N GLU A 445 -1.46 108.67 42.36
CA GLU A 445 -1.93 109.94 42.92
C GLU A 445 -1.10 110.36 44.15
N VAL A 446 -0.71 109.41 45.00
CA VAL A 446 0.16 109.66 46.17
C VAL A 446 1.60 109.96 45.74
N GLU A 447 2.13 109.26 44.74
CA GLU A 447 3.44 109.53 44.15
C GLU A 447 3.47 110.92 43.50
N LEU A 448 2.41 111.31 42.79
CA LEU A 448 2.28 112.67 42.23
C LEU A 448 2.24 113.74 43.32
N ALA A 449 1.55 113.49 44.44
CA ALA A 449 1.54 114.39 45.60
C ALA A 449 2.92 114.50 46.29
N GLN A 450 3.64 113.37 46.43
CA GLN A 450 5.02 113.34 46.95
C GLN A 450 5.99 114.05 46.01
N VAL A 451 5.85 113.87 44.69
CA VAL A 451 6.65 114.57 43.67
C VAL A 451 6.38 116.07 43.72
N HIS A 452 5.12 116.48 43.89
CA HIS A 452 4.76 117.89 44.06
C HIS A 452 5.41 118.51 45.31
N GLN A 453 5.39 117.81 46.45
CA GLN A 453 6.09 118.23 47.67
C GLN A 453 7.61 118.27 47.48
N ALA A 454 8.21 117.27 46.84
CA ALA A 454 9.64 117.23 46.55
C ALA A 454 10.08 118.33 45.57
N LEU A 455 9.21 118.75 44.64
CA LEU A 455 9.46 119.89 43.75
C LEU A 455 9.39 121.22 44.52
N LEU A 456 8.47 121.37 45.47
CA LEU A 456 8.41 122.53 46.37
C LEU A 456 9.66 122.62 47.26
N GLU A 457 10.12 121.49 47.81
CA GLU A 457 11.35 121.43 48.61
C GLU A 457 12.61 121.68 47.77
N LYS A 458 12.67 121.18 46.54
CA LYS A 458 13.76 121.44 45.59
C LYS A 458 13.80 122.89 45.10
N LYS A 459 12.68 123.61 45.11
CA LYS A 459 12.62 125.04 44.81
C LYS A 459 13.28 125.89 45.91
N ASN A 460 13.42 125.36 47.13
CA ASN A 460 13.83 126.09 48.33
C ASN A 460 15.20 125.69 48.92
N LYS A 461 16.03 124.86 48.26
CA LYS A 461 17.34 124.43 48.80
C LYS A 461 18.52 124.60 47.82
N VAL A 462 19.57 125.30 48.30
CA VAL A 462 20.89 125.48 47.67
C VAL A 462 21.72 124.18 47.76
N LYS A 463 22.54 123.88 46.73
CA LYS A 463 23.24 122.59 46.55
C LYS A 463 24.51 122.47 47.42
N GLU A 464 24.67 121.33 48.09
CA GLU A 464 25.93 120.83 48.67
C GLU A 464 26.41 119.53 47.98
N PRO A 465 27.73 119.21 47.99
CA PRO A 465 28.35 118.18 47.14
C PRO A 465 28.26 116.72 47.67
N LYS A 466 28.39 115.75 46.76
CA LYS A 466 28.22 114.30 46.96
C LYS A 466 29.48 113.60 47.49
N LYS A 467 29.30 112.62 48.39
CA LYS A 467 30.32 111.64 48.87
C LYS A 467 30.47 110.43 47.92
N PRO A 468 31.65 109.76 47.85
CA PRO A 468 31.93 108.67 46.91
C PRO A 468 31.41 107.27 47.35
N PRO A 469 31.30 106.30 46.41
CA PRO A 469 30.60 105.02 46.58
C PRO A 469 31.37 103.93 47.31
N ARG A 470 30.60 102.97 47.83
CA ARG A 470 30.90 101.94 48.82
C ARG A 470 30.82 100.57 48.12
N PHE A 471 31.92 99.84 47.98
CA PHE A 471 32.05 98.35 47.99
C PHE A 471 33.25 97.83 47.15
N LEU A 472 34.13 97.05 47.80
CA LEU A 472 35.09 96.09 47.23
C LEU A 472 34.87 94.76 47.98
N GLU A 473 34.70 93.64 47.28
CA GLU A 473 34.56 92.30 47.87
C GLU A 473 35.92 91.64 48.13
N LYS A 474 36.06 90.97 49.28
CA LYS A 474 37.30 90.32 49.73
C LYS A 474 37.16 88.79 49.55
N ILE A 475 38.09 88.17 48.82
CA ILE A 475 38.11 86.72 48.57
C ILE A 475 38.85 86.00 49.72
N GLU A 476 38.22 85.01 50.36
CA GLU A 476 38.83 84.21 51.44
C GLU A 476 39.58 82.98 50.91
N LYS A 477 40.70 82.60 51.56
CA LYS A 477 41.50 81.40 51.23
C LYS A 477 41.04 80.19 52.06
N PRO A 478 41.03 78.96 51.50
CA PRO A 478 40.56 77.77 52.21
C PRO A 478 41.56 77.25 53.28
N VAL A 479 41.01 76.56 54.29
CA VAL A 479 41.69 76.02 55.49
C VAL A 479 42.68 74.88 55.16
N PRO A 480 43.87 74.80 55.81
CA PRO A 480 44.82 73.70 55.59
C PRO A 480 44.34 72.37 56.18
N ARG A 481 44.68 71.27 55.48
CA ARG A 481 44.31 69.89 55.84
C ARG A 481 45.10 69.37 57.05
N PRO A 482 44.56 68.41 57.84
CA PRO A 482 45.31 67.78 58.92
C PRO A 482 46.51 66.96 58.39
N PRO A 483 47.59 66.80 59.18
CA PRO A 483 48.76 66.02 58.78
C PRO A 483 48.40 64.53 58.64
N THR A 484 48.75 63.95 57.50
CA THR A 484 48.51 62.53 57.17
C THR A 484 49.32 61.58 58.06
N PRO A 485 48.77 60.40 58.43
CA PRO A 485 49.48 59.40 59.22
C PRO A 485 50.72 58.88 58.49
N ILE A 486 51.83 58.73 59.22
CA ILE A 486 53.12 58.26 58.72
C ILE A 486 53.07 56.73 58.65
N LEU A 487 53.20 56.17 57.43
CA LEU A 487 53.44 54.75 57.22
C LEU A 487 54.92 54.43 57.47
N GLU A 488 55.22 53.23 57.96
CA GLU A 488 56.59 52.72 58.08
C GLU A 488 57.28 52.75 56.73
N LYS A 489 58.47 53.36 56.66
CA LYS A 489 59.26 53.45 55.44
C LYS A 489 59.83 52.07 55.12
N PRO A 490 59.54 51.48 53.94
CA PRO A 490 60.17 50.24 53.51
C PRO A 490 61.68 50.45 53.30
N SER A 491 62.43 49.36 53.15
CA SER A 491 63.88 49.43 53.07
C SER A 491 64.34 50.18 51.80
N VAL A 492 65.50 50.87 51.85
CA VAL A 492 66.02 51.71 50.74
C VAL A 492 66.06 50.97 49.38
N LYS A 493 66.27 49.65 49.41
CA LYS A 493 66.28 48.80 48.20
C LYS A 493 64.90 48.61 47.59
N GLU A 494 63.86 48.48 48.42
CA GLU A 494 62.48 48.38 47.97
C GLU A 494 62.00 49.73 47.41
N GLU A 495 62.42 50.85 48.01
CA GLU A 495 62.14 52.20 47.50
C GLU A 495 62.75 52.41 46.10
N GLU A 496 63.99 51.97 45.87
CA GLU A 496 64.63 52.06 44.54
C GLU A 496 63.91 51.21 43.48
N ILE A 497 63.47 50.00 43.86
CA ILE A 497 62.69 49.12 42.98
C ILE A 497 61.32 49.72 42.68
N GLU A 498 60.62 50.24 43.70
CA GLU A 498 59.33 50.90 43.53
C GLU A 498 59.45 52.17 42.68
N LEU A 499 60.50 52.97 42.87
CA LEU A 499 60.78 54.15 42.05
C LEU A 499 61.07 53.76 40.60
N ALA A 500 61.85 52.70 40.36
CA ALA A 500 62.10 52.18 39.01
C ALA A 500 60.80 51.68 38.35
N VAL A 501 59.95 50.96 39.10
CA VAL A 501 58.63 50.49 38.63
C VAL A 501 57.69 51.65 38.35
N ILE A 502 57.67 52.69 39.19
CA ILE A 502 56.88 53.90 38.98
C ILE A 502 57.36 54.65 37.74
N CYS A 503 58.67 54.74 37.52
CA CYS A 503 59.25 55.34 36.31
C CYS A 503 58.84 54.56 35.05
N LEU A 504 58.91 53.23 35.07
CA LEU A 504 58.44 52.38 33.98
C LEU A 504 56.93 52.54 33.74
N GLN A 505 56.12 52.58 34.80
CA GLN A 505 54.68 52.83 34.68
C GLN A 505 54.38 54.21 34.08
N LYS A 506 55.13 55.25 34.47
CA LYS A 506 54.97 56.60 33.91
C LYS A 506 55.35 56.64 32.43
N LEU A 507 56.42 55.97 32.03
CA LEU A 507 56.83 55.87 30.62
C LEU A 507 55.80 55.09 29.78
N LEU A 508 55.31 53.96 30.28
CA LEU A 508 54.28 53.17 29.60
C LEU A 508 52.95 53.93 29.48
N ARG A 509 52.52 54.62 30.55
CA ARG A 509 51.32 55.49 30.51
C ARG A 509 51.51 56.67 29.56
N GLY A 510 52.66 57.33 29.59
CA GLY A 510 53.00 58.42 28.68
C GLY A 510 53.01 57.98 27.22
N ARG A 511 53.63 56.83 26.92
CA ARG A 511 53.66 56.25 25.57
C ARG A 511 52.28 55.81 25.10
N ALA A 512 51.47 55.23 25.98
CA ALA A 512 50.09 54.87 25.67
C ALA A 512 49.23 56.11 25.34
N ILE A 513 49.37 57.20 26.11
CA ILE A 513 48.67 58.47 25.83
C ILE A 513 49.16 59.08 24.51
N GLN A 514 50.47 59.04 24.24
CA GLN A 514 51.02 59.51 22.96
C GLN A 514 50.48 58.70 21.78
N ASN A 515 50.46 57.36 21.87
CA ASN A 515 49.90 56.50 20.81
C ASN A 515 48.40 56.75 20.61
N LEU A 516 47.63 56.87 21.69
CA LEU A 516 46.22 57.26 21.62
C LEU A 516 46.04 58.62 20.93
N MET A 517 46.87 59.61 21.28
CA MET A 517 46.88 60.92 20.61
C MET A 517 47.24 60.82 19.12
N PHE A 518 48.20 59.97 18.74
CA PHE A 518 48.55 59.76 17.33
C PHE A 518 47.41 59.09 16.56
N GLU A 519 46.79 58.06 17.12
CA GLU A 519 45.62 57.41 16.51
C GLU A 519 44.41 58.35 16.41
N GLU A 520 44.14 59.14 17.46
CA GLU A 520 43.05 60.12 17.44
C GLU A 520 43.32 61.25 16.46
N LYS A 521 44.58 61.67 16.31
CA LYS A 521 45.00 62.59 15.27
C LYS A 521 44.78 61.98 13.89
N GLU A 522 45.25 60.76 13.62
CA GLU A 522 45.07 60.03 12.35
C GLU A 522 43.60 59.90 11.96
N LYS A 523 42.75 59.47 12.89
CA LYS A 523 41.29 59.35 12.68
C LYS A 523 40.62 60.69 12.36
N ARG A 524 41.22 61.81 12.81
CA ARG A 524 40.72 63.17 12.56
C ARG A 524 41.57 63.93 11.56
N MET A 525 42.48 63.27 10.82
CA MET A 525 43.39 63.95 9.90
C MET A 525 42.62 64.66 8.79
N GLU A 526 41.55 64.06 8.28
CA GLU A 526 40.66 64.67 7.28
C GLU A 526 40.01 65.93 7.84
N LEU A 527 39.42 65.88 9.03
CA LEU A 527 38.83 67.05 9.71
C LEU A 527 39.88 68.13 10.05
N ILE A 528 41.09 67.74 10.45
CA ILE A 528 42.19 68.67 10.73
C ILE A 528 42.65 69.33 9.43
N GLN A 529 42.70 68.57 8.33
CA GLN A 529 42.99 69.12 7.00
C GLN A 529 41.87 70.07 6.58
N GLU A 530 40.59 69.75 6.79
CA GLU A 530 39.43 70.61 6.54
C GLU A 530 39.45 71.91 7.39
N LEU A 531 39.79 71.82 8.68
CA LEU A 531 39.92 72.99 9.56
C LEU A 531 41.15 73.84 9.21
N ARG A 532 42.21 73.22 8.67
CA ARG A 532 43.37 73.93 8.11
C ARG A 532 43.09 74.45 6.70
N THR A 533 42.18 73.83 5.94
CA THR A 533 41.78 74.29 4.61
C THR A 533 40.94 75.56 4.69
N THR A 534 40.08 75.65 5.70
CA THR A 534 39.26 76.83 6.02
C THR A 534 40.07 78.02 6.57
N HIS A 535 41.29 77.80 7.09
CA HIS A 535 42.14 78.85 7.68
C HIS A 535 43.19 79.48 6.72
N ALA A 536 43.21 79.15 5.41
CA ALA A 536 44.09 79.87 4.47
C ALA A 536 43.48 81.21 4.04
N LEU A 537 44.10 82.29 4.49
CA LEU A 537 43.69 83.66 4.20
C LEU A 537 44.25 84.20 2.85
N GLN A 538 45.11 83.45 2.15
CA GLN A 538 45.82 83.89 0.94
C GLN A 538 45.21 83.28 -0.33
N GLU A 539 44.98 84.10 -1.36
CA GLU A 539 44.22 83.75 -2.58
C GLU A 539 44.85 82.60 -3.38
N ASP A 540 46.18 82.56 -3.51
CA ASP A 540 46.90 81.48 -4.21
C ASP A 540 46.73 80.11 -3.52
N GLY A 541 46.65 80.11 -2.18
CA GLY A 541 46.40 78.91 -1.39
C GLY A 541 44.97 78.38 -1.55
N GLN A 542 44.01 79.25 -1.85
CA GLN A 542 42.63 78.85 -2.13
C GLN A 542 42.47 78.24 -3.52
N LEU A 543 43.23 78.71 -4.52
CA LEU A 543 43.19 78.17 -5.88
C LEU A 543 43.80 76.77 -5.96
N LEU A 544 44.97 76.56 -5.32
CA LEU A 544 45.58 75.23 -5.23
C LEU A 544 44.67 74.23 -4.51
N ARG A 545 44.00 74.65 -3.43
CA ARG A 545 43.04 73.81 -2.71
C ARG A 545 41.80 73.47 -3.52
N LYS A 546 41.25 74.43 -4.28
CA LYS A 546 40.15 74.16 -5.22
C LYS A 546 40.56 73.15 -6.29
N ALA A 547 41.80 73.19 -6.77
CA ALA A 547 42.33 72.19 -7.71
C ALA A 547 42.48 70.80 -7.06
N GLU A 548 42.98 70.73 -5.81
CA GLU A 548 43.06 69.47 -5.05
C GLU A 548 41.66 68.89 -4.74
N GLU A 549 40.68 69.72 -4.40
CA GLU A 549 39.27 69.33 -4.23
C GLU A 549 38.65 68.81 -5.52
N GLN A 550 38.97 69.41 -6.67
CA GLN A 550 38.51 68.93 -7.97
C GLN A 550 39.14 67.59 -8.33
N MET A 551 40.44 67.41 -8.07
CA MET A 551 41.15 66.14 -8.32
C MET A 551 40.62 65.02 -7.42
N THR A 552 40.38 65.29 -6.13
CA THR A 552 39.80 64.30 -5.20
C THR A 552 38.38 63.90 -5.59
N ARG A 553 37.54 64.87 -6.01
CA ARG A 553 36.19 64.58 -6.53
C ARG A 553 36.24 63.78 -7.83
N ALA A 554 37.16 64.07 -8.75
CA ALA A 554 37.34 63.29 -9.98
C ALA A 554 37.75 61.84 -9.69
N LEU A 555 38.67 61.63 -8.72
CA LEU A 555 39.07 60.29 -8.29
C LEU A 555 37.92 59.53 -7.61
N GLN A 556 37.09 60.21 -6.82
CA GLN A 556 35.88 59.61 -6.22
C GLN A 556 34.89 59.17 -7.29
N GLN A 557 34.61 60.03 -8.28
CA GLN A 557 33.73 59.69 -9.40
C GLN A 557 34.25 58.50 -10.21
N GLN A 558 35.57 58.45 -10.47
CA GLN A 558 36.17 57.31 -11.16
C GLN A 558 36.04 56.00 -10.36
N ARG A 559 36.23 56.06 -9.04
CA ARG A 559 36.04 54.92 -8.15
C ARG A 559 34.59 54.45 -8.12
N ASP A 560 33.63 55.38 -8.07
CA ASP A 560 32.21 55.06 -8.05
C ASP A 560 31.76 54.41 -9.37
N LEU A 561 32.27 54.89 -10.52
CA LEU A 561 32.04 54.26 -11.82
C LEU A 561 32.61 52.84 -11.88
N GLN A 562 33.84 52.63 -11.41
CA GLN A 562 34.44 51.29 -11.34
C GLN A 562 33.66 50.36 -10.42
N MET A 563 33.18 50.85 -9.28
CA MET A 563 32.34 50.07 -8.37
C MET A 563 31.00 49.70 -9.00
N GLN A 564 30.38 50.61 -9.76
CA GLN A 564 29.15 50.32 -10.51
C GLN A 564 29.39 49.28 -11.60
N GLU A 565 30.47 49.41 -12.38
CA GLU A 565 30.85 48.42 -13.39
C GLU A 565 31.07 47.04 -12.76
N LEU A 566 31.83 46.95 -11.67
CA LEU A 566 32.03 45.70 -10.93
C LEU A 566 30.72 45.11 -10.42
N SER A 567 29.84 45.92 -9.82
CA SER A 567 28.52 45.45 -9.35
C SER A 567 27.64 44.94 -10.49
N SER A 568 27.71 45.57 -11.66
CA SER A 568 26.97 45.14 -12.84
C SER A 568 27.50 43.82 -13.41
N MET A 569 28.81 43.63 -13.37
CA MET A 569 29.47 42.38 -13.78
C MET A 569 29.15 41.25 -12.80
N GLU A 570 29.21 41.50 -11.50
CA GLU A 570 28.80 40.54 -10.47
C GLU A 570 27.34 40.14 -10.63
N SER A 571 26.44 41.09 -10.89
CA SER A 571 25.02 40.80 -11.12
C SER A 571 24.81 39.91 -12.36
N ARG A 572 25.57 40.13 -13.43
CA ARG A 572 25.51 39.31 -14.65
C ARG A 572 26.05 37.91 -14.43
N LEU A 573 27.19 37.79 -13.73
CA LEU A 573 27.76 36.50 -13.36
C LEU A 573 26.80 35.71 -12.48
N ALA A 574 26.22 36.34 -11.46
CA ALA A 574 25.22 35.70 -10.61
C ALA A 574 23.98 35.24 -11.37
N GLN A 575 23.56 35.98 -12.40
CA GLN A 575 22.44 35.58 -13.27
C GLN A 575 22.77 34.33 -14.10
N GLU A 576 23.97 34.25 -14.69
CA GLU A 576 24.38 33.08 -15.47
C GLU A 576 24.65 31.86 -14.59
N GLU A 577 25.26 32.05 -13.42
CA GLU A 577 25.41 31.01 -12.40
C GLU A 577 24.04 30.49 -11.94
N GLY A 578 23.10 31.41 -11.68
CA GLY A 578 21.72 31.06 -11.33
C GLY A 578 21.00 30.29 -12.44
N ARG A 579 21.18 30.70 -13.70
CA ARG A 579 20.62 29.99 -14.87
C ARG A 579 21.20 28.59 -15.01
N ALA A 580 22.52 28.44 -14.85
CA ALA A 580 23.18 27.13 -14.94
C ALA A 580 22.71 26.19 -13.82
N LEU A 581 22.61 26.69 -12.58
CA LEU A 581 22.09 25.94 -11.44
C LEU A 581 20.62 25.56 -11.62
N ALA A 582 19.78 26.48 -12.09
CA ALA A 582 18.36 26.21 -12.38
C ALA A 582 18.20 25.11 -13.43
N ASN A 583 18.94 25.20 -14.54
CA ASN A 583 18.91 24.17 -15.58
C ASN A 583 19.38 22.80 -15.07
N MET A 584 20.43 22.75 -14.23
CA MET A 584 20.88 21.50 -13.60
C MET A 584 19.81 20.93 -12.66
N PHE A 585 19.17 21.76 -11.82
CA PHE A 585 18.11 21.28 -10.93
C PHE A 585 16.86 20.83 -11.70
N ASP A 586 16.50 21.53 -12.77
CA ASP A 586 15.41 21.12 -13.66
C ASP A 586 15.71 19.79 -14.34
N PHE A 587 16.95 19.56 -14.78
CA PHE A 587 17.37 18.28 -15.33
C PHE A 587 17.33 17.17 -14.27
N LEU A 588 17.94 17.40 -13.10
CA LEU A 588 17.97 16.41 -12.02
C LEU A 588 16.58 16.08 -11.49
N SER A 589 15.67 17.05 -11.43
CA SER A 589 14.28 16.82 -11.01
C SER A 589 13.51 15.98 -12.02
N LYS A 590 13.70 16.22 -13.33
CA LYS A 590 13.12 15.40 -14.40
C LYS A 590 13.65 13.97 -14.37
N GLU A 591 14.96 13.78 -14.22
CA GLU A 591 15.55 12.43 -14.11
C GLU A 591 15.10 11.70 -12.85
N LEU A 592 14.95 12.40 -11.73
CA LEU A 592 14.39 11.82 -10.50
C LEU A 592 12.95 11.36 -10.72
N LEU A 593 12.10 12.20 -11.32
CA LEU A 593 10.71 11.84 -11.64
C LEU A 593 10.66 10.66 -12.60
N ARG A 594 11.46 10.68 -13.67
CA ARG A 594 11.58 9.56 -14.61
C ARG A 594 11.96 8.26 -13.89
N LEU A 595 12.97 8.27 -13.01
CA LEU A 595 13.36 7.08 -12.25
C LEU A 595 12.26 6.59 -11.29
N GLN A 596 11.47 7.50 -10.71
CA GLN A 596 10.32 7.12 -9.89
C GLN A 596 9.21 6.50 -10.75
N GLU A 597 8.96 7.03 -11.93
CA GLU A 597 7.99 6.49 -12.89
C GLU A 597 8.43 5.11 -13.41
N GLU A 598 9.70 4.93 -13.78
CA GLU A 598 10.27 3.63 -14.18
C GLU A 598 10.10 2.59 -13.07
N ARG A 599 10.35 2.94 -11.81
CA ARG A 599 10.11 2.04 -10.66
C ARG A 599 8.63 1.70 -10.47
N LYS A 600 7.72 2.67 -10.65
CA LYS A 600 6.28 2.45 -10.58
C LYS A 600 5.81 1.52 -11.71
N ILE A 601 6.26 1.77 -12.94
CA ILE A 601 5.97 0.95 -14.11
C ILE A 601 6.49 -0.47 -13.89
N HIS A 602 7.73 -0.62 -13.41
CA HIS A 602 8.29 -1.94 -13.09
C HIS A 602 7.44 -2.68 -12.05
N ALA A 603 7.00 -1.99 -10.99
CA ALA A 603 6.09 -2.58 -10.00
C ALA A 603 4.75 -3.02 -10.63
N PHE A 604 4.17 -2.21 -11.54
CA PHE A 604 2.96 -2.58 -12.27
C PHE A 604 3.18 -3.79 -13.19
N VAL A 605 4.31 -3.87 -13.88
CA VAL A 605 4.69 -5.04 -14.71
C VAL A 605 4.79 -6.29 -13.84
N MET A 606 5.47 -6.23 -12.69
CA MET A 606 5.58 -7.38 -11.77
C MET A 606 4.23 -7.83 -11.23
N LEU A 607 3.32 -6.89 -10.92
CA LEU A 607 1.95 -7.22 -10.51
C LEU A 607 1.15 -7.83 -11.66
N ALA A 608 1.26 -7.30 -12.88
CA ALA A 608 0.60 -7.81 -14.06
C ALA A 608 1.10 -9.23 -14.42
N GLU A 609 2.41 -9.47 -14.38
CA GLU A 609 2.99 -10.81 -14.55
C GLU A 609 2.49 -11.79 -13.50
N ARG A 610 2.42 -11.38 -12.23
CA ARG A 610 1.86 -12.23 -11.18
C ARG A 610 0.40 -12.56 -11.46
N GLN A 611 -0.41 -11.58 -11.85
CA GLN A 611 -1.81 -11.81 -12.21
C GLN A 611 -1.95 -12.72 -13.44
N ARG A 612 -1.07 -12.56 -14.43
CA ARG A 612 -1.00 -13.45 -15.60
C ARG A 612 -0.69 -14.89 -15.18
N ARG A 613 0.37 -15.11 -14.38
CA ARG A 613 0.72 -16.45 -13.86
C ARG A 613 -0.40 -17.07 -13.04
N MET A 614 -1.10 -16.27 -12.22
CA MET A 614 -2.27 -16.74 -11.45
C MET A 614 -3.40 -17.19 -12.40
N ARG A 615 -3.72 -16.39 -13.42
CA ARG A 615 -4.74 -16.74 -14.42
C ARG A 615 -4.33 -17.96 -15.25
N GLU A 616 -3.09 -18.06 -15.67
CA GLU A 616 -2.55 -19.23 -16.38
C GLU A 616 -2.60 -20.50 -15.49
N ALA A 617 -2.33 -20.38 -14.19
CA ALA A 617 -2.47 -21.48 -13.24
C ALA A 617 -3.95 -21.89 -13.04
N GLU A 618 -4.85 -20.92 -12.95
CA GLU A 618 -6.29 -21.18 -12.86
C GLU A 618 -6.84 -21.82 -14.15
N GLU A 619 -6.45 -21.30 -15.31
CA GLU A 619 -6.83 -21.86 -16.61
C GLU A 619 -6.23 -23.24 -16.85
N SER A 620 -4.95 -23.47 -16.51
CA SER A 620 -4.35 -24.80 -16.60
C SER A 620 -5.03 -25.79 -15.64
N GLY A 621 -5.40 -25.36 -14.43
CA GLY A 621 -6.23 -26.17 -13.52
C GLY A 621 -7.58 -26.52 -14.13
N ARG A 622 -8.26 -25.58 -14.80
CA ARG A 622 -9.51 -25.85 -15.52
C ARG A 622 -9.32 -26.79 -16.69
N ARG A 623 -8.27 -26.61 -17.50
CA ARG A 623 -7.94 -27.48 -18.63
C ARG A 623 -7.67 -28.92 -18.18
N GLN A 624 -6.93 -29.11 -17.09
CA GLN A 624 -6.69 -30.45 -16.52
C GLN A 624 -7.98 -31.13 -16.04
N VAL A 625 -8.94 -30.37 -15.52
CA VAL A 625 -10.25 -30.91 -15.11
C VAL A 625 -11.10 -31.26 -16.33
N GLU A 626 -11.10 -30.41 -17.36
CA GLU A 626 -11.80 -30.67 -18.62
C GLU A 626 -11.21 -31.86 -19.37
N GLU A 627 -9.88 -31.99 -19.44
CA GLU A 627 -9.20 -33.14 -20.05
C GLU A 627 -9.52 -34.44 -19.31
N ARG A 628 -9.53 -34.42 -17.97
CA ARG A 628 -9.97 -35.59 -17.19
C ARG A 628 -11.42 -35.98 -17.49
N ARG A 629 -12.33 -35.00 -17.55
CA ARG A 629 -13.72 -35.26 -17.94
C ARG A 629 -13.83 -35.85 -19.35
N ARG A 630 -13.06 -35.33 -20.31
CA ARG A 630 -13.03 -35.90 -21.67
C ARG A 630 -12.51 -37.34 -21.69
N GLN A 631 -11.48 -37.64 -20.91
CA GLN A 631 -10.98 -39.02 -20.77
C GLN A 631 -12.04 -39.95 -20.17
N GLU A 632 -12.72 -39.51 -19.11
CA GLU A 632 -13.84 -40.24 -18.50
C GLU A 632 -14.98 -40.46 -19.51
N GLU A 633 -15.37 -39.42 -20.27
CA GLU A 633 -16.37 -39.50 -21.33
C GLU A 633 -15.95 -40.44 -22.47
N ASP A 634 -14.69 -40.41 -22.90
CA ASP A 634 -14.14 -41.29 -23.94
C ASP A 634 -14.06 -42.75 -23.46
N GLU A 635 -13.81 -42.99 -22.18
CA GLU A 635 -13.86 -44.33 -21.57
C GLU A 635 -15.29 -44.85 -21.51
N ILE A 636 -16.25 -44.04 -21.08
CA ILE A 636 -17.67 -44.37 -21.08
C ILE A 636 -18.12 -44.68 -22.51
N PHE A 637 -17.74 -43.83 -23.48
CA PHE A 637 -18.07 -44.03 -24.89
C PHE A 637 -17.48 -45.34 -25.41
N ARG A 638 -16.21 -45.64 -25.12
CA ARG A 638 -15.59 -46.93 -25.48
C ARG A 638 -16.32 -48.12 -24.88
N GLN A 639 -16.75 -48.04 -23.62
CA GLN A 639 -17.53 -49.09 -22.98
C GLN A 639 -18.90 -49.26 -23.65
N VAL A 640 -19.61 -48.18 -23.94
CA VAL A 640 -20.92 -48.22 -24.63
C VAL A 640 -20.76 -48.83 -26.03
N VAL A 641 -19.75 -48.42 -26.80
CA VAL A 641 -19.48 -49.00 -28.13
C VAL A 641 -19.16 -50.48 -28.02
N LYS A 642 -18.38 -50.92 -27.02
CA LYS A 642 -18.10 -52.34 -26.80
C LYS A 642 -19.38 -53.13 -26.49
N VAL A 643 -20.27 -52.59 -25.65
CA VAL A 643 -21.56 -53.22 -25.35
C VAL A 643 -22.44 -53.28 -26.60
N GLN A 644 -22.47 -52.21 -27.40
CA GLN A 644 -23.19 -52.18 -28.68
C GLN A 644 -22.63 -53.21 -29.67
N GLN A 645 -21.30 -53.33 -29.78
CA GLN A 645 -20.67 -54.37 -30.60
C GLN A 645 -21.03 -55.76 -30.11
N SER A 646 -20.93 -56.03 -28.79
CA SER A 646 -21.31 -57.34 -28.27
C SER A 646 -22.79 -57.67 -28.45
N THR A 647 -23.68 -56.67 -28.37
CA THR A 647 -25.11 -56.89 -28.61
C THR A 647 -25.43 -57.10 -30.09
N ILE A 648 -24.74 -56.39 -30.98
CA ILE A 648 -24.81 -56.65 -32.42
C ILE A 648 -24.29 -58.06 -32.73
N ASP A 649 -23.15 -58.45 -32.16
CA ASP A 649 -22.54 -59.76 -32.37
C ASP A 649 -23.47 -60.87 -31.88
N SER A 650 -24.02 -60.79 -30.66
CA SER A 650 -24.98 -61.77 -30.15
C SER A 650 -26.26 -61.83 -31.00
N TYR A 651 -26.77 -60.68 -31.46
CA TYR A 651 -27.94 -60.65 -32.35
C TYR A 651 -27.65 -61.30 -33.71
N LEU A 652 -26.47 -61.07 -34.28
CA LEU A 652 -26.03 -61.71 -35.52
C LEU A 652 -25.81 -63.21 -35.32
N GLU A 653 -25.21 -63.62 -34.19
CA GLU A 653 -25.07 -65.03 -33.81
C GLU A 653 -26.44 -65.71 -33.72
N ASP A 654 -27.42 -65.11 -33.05
CA ASP A 654 -28.78 -65.66 -32.96
C ASP A 654 -29.44 -65.82 -34.35
N ILE A 655 -29.27 -64.84 -35.25
CA ILE A 655 -29.76 -64.95 -36.64
C ILE A 655 -29.04 -66.08 -37.38
N ILE A 656 -27.72 -66.19 -37.24
CA ILE A 656 -26.93 -67.22 -37.92
C ILE A 656 -27.31 -68.61 -37.39
N LEU A 657 -27.46 -68.76 -36.07
CA LEU A 657 -27.86 -70.03 -35.46
C LEU A 657 -29.28 -70.41 -35.86
N SER A 658 -30.25 -69.49 -35.78
CA SER A 658 -31.62 -69.78 -36.21
C SER A 658 -31.74 -70.11 -37.70
N THR A 659 -30.99 -69.41 -38.57
CA THR A 659 -30.96 -69.73 -40.00
C THR A 659 -30.27 -71.07 -40.25
N MET A 660 -29.19 -71.38 -39.54
CA MET A 660 -28.52 -72.68 -39.61
C MET A 660 -29.45 -73.82 -39.18
N GLU A 661 -30.14 -73.66 -38.04
CA GLU A 661 -31.14 -74.63 -37.54
C GLU A 661 -32.25 -74.86 -38.55
N ASN A 662 -32.82 -73.79 -39.12
CA ASN A 662 -33.85 -73.91 -40.15
C ASN A 662 -33.34 -74.67 -41.39
N THR A 663 -32.13 -74.36 -41.88
CA THR A 663 -31.55 -75.08 -43.03
C THR A 663 -31.23 -76.54 -42.71
N ALA A 664 -30.78 -76.83 -41.48
CA ALA A 664 -30.53 -78.19 -41.03
C ALA A 664 -31.82 -78.99 -40.89
N GLU A 665 -32.90 -78.38 -40.38
CA GLU A 665 -34.23 -78.98 -40.34
C GLU A 665 -34.78 -79.26 -41.75
N GLU A 666 -34.62 -78.32 -42.68
CA GLU A 666 -35.02 -78.50 -44.08
C GLU A 666 -34.27 -79.69 -44.71
N GLN A 667 -32.94 -79.75 -44.57
CA GLN A 667 -32.14 -80.86 -45.06
C GLN A 667 -32.53 -82.20 -44.43
N ALA A 668 -32.74 -82.22 -43.10
CA ALA A 668 -33.19 -83.41 -42.40
C ALA A 668 -34.57 -83.88 -42.89
N ARG A 669 -35.51 -82.95 -43.15
CA ARG A 669 -36.83 -83.28 -43.73
C ARG A 669 -36.69 -83.85 -45.13
N GLU A 670 -35.84 -83.28 -45.97
CA GLU A 670 -35.57 -83.80 -47.33
C GLU A 670 -34.94 -85.21 -47.30
N GLU A 671 -34.03 -85.48 -46.38
CA GLU A 671 -33.44 -86.81 -46.19
C GLU A 671 -34.45 -87.83 -45.66
N ILE A 672 -35.26 -87.44 -44.66
CA ILE A 672 -36.34 -88.31 -44.14
C ILE A 672 -37.35 -88.63 -45.24
N GLN A 673 -37.73 -87.65 -46.07
CA GLN A 673 -38.63 -87.89 -47.19
C GLN A 673 -38.02 -88.83 -48.23
N ARG A 674 -36.74 -88.65 -48.58
CA ARG A 674 -36.03 -89.59 -49.47
C ARG A 674 -36.02 -91.01 -48.92
N MET A 675 -35.63 -91.19 -47.66
CA MET A 675 -35.64 -92.50 -47.00
C MET A 675 -37.06 -93.10 -46.93
N ALA A 676 -38.08 -92.28 -46.68
CA ALA A 676 -39.46 -92.75 -46.63
C ALA A 676 -39.95 -93.24 -48.01
N VAL A 677 -39.57 -92.55 -49.10
CA VAL A 677 -39.85 -93.01 -50.47
C VAL A 677 -39.13 -94.33 -50.75
N GLU A 678 -37.84 -94.44 -50.43
CA GLU A 678 -37.06 -95.67 -50.63
C GLU A 678 -37.66 -96.87 -49.86
N ILE A 679 -38.05 -96.68 -48.60
CA ILE A 679 -38.71 -97.75 -47.80
C ILE A 679 -40.06 -98.14 -48.42
N ASN A 680 -40.81 -97.16 -48.91
CA ASN A 680 -42.12 -97.41 -49.54
C ASN A 680 -41.97 -98.16 -50.86
N ASP A 681 -40.96 -97.82 -51.66
CA ASP A 681 -40.63 -98.53 -52.90
C ASP A 681 -40.22 -99.98 -52.61
N ILE A 682 -39.37 -100.21 -51.59
CA ILE A 682 -39.03 -101.56 -51.12
C ILE A 682 -40.29 -102.30 -50.68
N ALA A 683 -41.21 -101.65 -49.96
CA ALA A 683 -42.46 -102.27 -49.52
C ALA A 683 -43.36 -102.66 -50.72
N TYR A 684 -43.48 -101.80 -51.73
CA TYR A 684 -44.23 -102.12 -52.96
C TYR A 684 -43.57 -103.22 -53.80
N GLU A 685 -42.24 -103.26 -53.89
CA GLU A 685 -41.50 -104.34 -54.54
C GLU A 685 -41.70 -105.68 -53.80
N MET A 686 -41.65 -105.65 -52.46
CA MET A 686 -41.96 -106.82 -51.63
C MET A 686 -43.41 -107.27 -51.78
N GLU A 687 -44.36 -106.35 -51.91
CA GLU A 687 -45.78 -106.69 -52.11
C GLU A 687 -46.05 -107.28 -53.49
N SER A 688 -45.49 -106.70 -54.55
CA SER A 688 -45.72 -107.13 -55.94
C SER A 688 -45.12 -108.50 -56.27
N CYS A 689 -44.08 -108.95 -55.55
CA CYS A 689 -43.43 -110.24 -55.74
C CYS A 689 -44.04 -111.40 -54.92
N ARG A 690 -45.14 -111.18 -54.18
CA ARG A 690 -45.69 -112.17 -53.24
C ARG A 690 -46.40 -113.35 -53.91
N THR A 691 -46.10 -114.55 -53.43
CA THR A 691 -46.87 -115.78 -53.71
C THR A 691 -47.84 -116.10 -52.56
N HIS A 692 -48.94 -116.79 -52.83
CA HIS A 692 -49.99 -117.09 -51.84
C HIS A 692 -49.46 -117.79 -50.58
N LEU A 693 -48.44 -118.64 -50.73
CA LEU A 693 -47.82 -119.35 -49.61
C LEU A 693 -47.08 -118.40 -48.65
N GLN A 694 -46.39 -117.38 -49.19
CA GLN A 694 -45.67 -116.39 -48.39
C GLN A 694 -46.62 -115.44 -47.65
N SER A 695 -47.80 -115.15 -48.20
CA SER A 695 -48.83 -114.41 -47.46
C SER A 695 -49.37 -115.21 -46.27
N GLU A 696 -49.51 -116.53 -46.39
CA GLU A 696 -49.94 -117.39 -45.27
C GLU A 696 -48.87 -117.48 -44.18
N GLU A 697 -47.59 -117.59 -44.56
CA GLU A 697 -46.46 -117.56 -43.63
C GLU A 697 -46.39 -116.21 -42.88
N ILE A 698 -46.52 -115.09 -43.58
CA ILE A 698 -46.55 -113.75 -42.95
C ILE A 698 -47.77 -113.59 -42.04
N VAL A 699 -48.94 -114.11 -42.42
CA VAL A 699 -50.12 -114.10 -41.53
C VAL A 699 -49.87 -114.96 -40.30
N ALA A 700 -49.23 -116.13 -40.42
CA ALA A 700 -48.85 -116.94 -39.28
C ALA A 700 -47.83 -116.23 -38.37
N GLU A 701 -46.83 -115.56 -38.95
CA GLU A 701 -45.86 -114.74 -38.21
C GLU A 701 -46.52 -113.51 -37.56
N LEU A 702 -47.45 -112.82 -38.24
CA LEU A 702 -48.23 -111.72 -37.66
C LEU A 702 -49.12 -112.23 -36.51
N VAL A 703 -49.71 -113.40 -36.66
CA VAL A 703 -50.50 -114.02 -35.57
C VAL A 703 -49.60 -114.33 -34.38
N TYR A 704 -48.43 -114.92 -34.62
CA TYR A 704 -47.52 -115.32 -33.55
C TYR A 704 -46.77 -114.14 -32.90
N ALA A 705 -46.30 -113.16 -33.69
CA ALA A 705 -45.47 -112.05 -33.23
C ALA A 705 -46.28 -110.82 -32.79
N PHE A 706 -47.45 -110.56 -33.41
CA PHE A 706 -48.29 -109.40 -33.07
C PHE A 706 -49.54 -109.78 -32.31
N LEU A 707 -50.37 -110.71 -32.81
CA LEU A 707 -51.68 -110.97 -32.19
C LEU A 707 -51.56 -111.67 -30.84
N ILE A 708 -50.76 -112.73 -30.71
CA ILE A 708 -50.60 -113.44 -29.43
C ILE A 708 -50.00 -112.48 -28.36
N PRO A 709 -48.89 -111.76 -28.62
CA PRO A 709 -48.34 -110.82 -27.64
C PRO A 709 -49.23 -109.62 -27.35
N GLU A 710 -50.02 -109.10 -28.30
CA GLU A 710 -50.98 -108.04 -28.01
C GLU A 710 -52.18 -108.55 -27.21
N ILE A 711 -52.63 -109.80 -27.42
CA ILE A 711 -53.64 -110.42 -26.54
C ILE A 711 -53.08 -110.59 -25.13
N GLU A 712 -51.81 -110.99 -24.98
CA GLU A 712 -51.16 -111.06 -23.67
C GLU A 712 -51.00 -109.67 -23.03
N LYS A 713 -50.49 -108.67 -23.77
CA LYS A 713 -50.38 -107.28 -23.29
C LYS A 713 -51.74 -106.69 -22.93
N THR A 714 -52.79 -106.95 -23.71
CA THR A 714 -54.15 -106.51 -23.38
C THR A 714 -54.68 -107.22 -22.14
N SER A 715 -54.43 -108.52 -21.98
CA SER A 715 -54.77 -109.25 -20.74
C SER A 715 -54.01 -108.70 -19.52
N ILE A 716 -52.73 -108.32 -19.68
CA ILE A 716 -51.92 -107.70 -18.63
C ILE A 716 -52.45 -106.30 -18.33
N ARG A 717 -52.74 -105.48 -19.36
CA ARG A 717 -53.37 -104.16 -19.21
C ARG A 717 -54.74 -104.27 -18.53
N GLU A 718 -55.53 -105.31 -18.80
CA GLU A 718 -56.80 -105.57 -18.12
C GLU A 718 -56.61 -105.99 -16.66
N LYS A 719 -55.65 -106.86 -16.34
CA LYS A 719 -55.27 -107.19 -14.96
C LYS A 719 -54.81 -105.95 -14.19
N VAL A 720 -53.99 -105.10 -14.83
CA VAL A 720 -53.55 -103.81 -14.28
C VAL A 720 -54.73 -102.85 -14.13
N ARG A 721 -55.66 -102.79 -15.09
CA ARG A 721 -56.89 -101.99 -14.95
C ARG A 721 -57.79 -102.52 -13.83
N GLN A 722 -57.88 -103.83 -13.61
CA GLN A 722 -58.65 -104.41 -12.51
C GLN A 722 -58.00 -104.13 -11.15
N SER A 723 -56.67 -104.18 -11.03
CA SER A 723 -55.97 -103.76 -9.81
C SER A 723 -56.10 -102.26 -9.58
N GLN A 724 -55.91 -101.45 -10.62
CA GLN A 724 -56.17 -100.01 -10.59
C GLN A 724 -57.61 -99.70 -10.23
N ARG A 725 -58.62 -100.45 -10.70
CA ARG A 725 -60.03 -100.28 -10.29
C ARG A 725 -60.23 -100.47 -8.79
N LYS A 726 -59.53 -101.40 -8.14
CA LYS A 726 -59.55 -101.53 -6.68
C LYS A 726 -58.97 -100.30 -6.00
N HIS A 727 -57.85 -99.79 -6.50
CA HIS A 727 -57.21 -98.58 -5.97
C HIS A 727 -58.02 -97.30 -6.27
N ILE A 728 -58.66 -97.20 -7.43
CA ILE A 728 -59.54 -96.10 -7.83
C ILE A 728 -60.84 -96.16 -7.02
N TYR A 729 -61.42 -97.35 -6.77
CA TYR A 729 -62.58 -97.48 -5.89
C TYR A 729 -62.25 -97.11 -4.44
N ALA A 730 -61.08 -97.52 -3.93
CA ALA A 730 -60.60 -97.09 -2.62
C ALA A 730 -60.35 -95.57 -2.58
N ALA A 731 -59.71 -95.00 -3.61
CA ALA A 731 -59.51 -93.55 -3.73
C ALA A 731 -60.85 -92.80 -3.83
N HIS A 732 -61.82 -93.33 -4.59
CA HIS A 732 -63.16 -92.78 -4.69
C HIS A 732 -63.89 -92.85 -3.35
N GLN A 733 -63.79 -93.95 -2.60
CA GLN A 733 -64.31 -94.02 -1.23
C GLN A 733 -63.61 -93.01 -0.30
N ILE A 734 -62.30 -92.79 -0.42
CA ILE A 734 -61.56 -91.83 0.43
C ILE A 734 -61.89 -90.37 0.08
N ILE A 735 -61.98 -90.04 -1.21
CA ILE A 735 -62.29 -88.70 -1.73
C ILE A 735 -63.77 -88.37 -1.52
N HIS A 736 -64.67 -89.36 -1.66
CA HIS A 736 -66.10 -89.13 -1.47
C HIS A 736 -66.57 -89.27 -0.03
N ARG A 737 -65.90 -90.03 0.83
CA ARG A 737 -66.19 -90.05 2.28
C ARG A 737 -65.88 -88.69 2.94
N SER A 738 -64.81 -88.02 2.52
CA SER A 738 -64.49 -86.67 2.98
C SER A 738 -65.41 -85.59 2.37
N THR A 739 -65.93 -85.76 1.15
CA THR A 739 -66.91 -84.82 0.59
C THR A 739 -68.35 -85.09 1.07
N GLU A 740 -68.72 -86.33 1.43
CA GLU A 740 -69.98 -86.64 2.13
C GLU A 740 -69.95 -86.14 3.58
N GLU A 741 -68.80 -86.19 4.27
CA GLU A 741 -68.60 -85.58 5.60
C GLU A 741 -68.56 -84.03 5.53
N LEU A 742 -68.02 -83.43 4.45
CA LEU A 742 -67.98 -81.97 4.24
C LEU A 742 -69.26 -81.36 3.63
N LEU A 743 -70.14 -82.15 3.02
CA LEU A 743 -71.48 -81.72 2.60
C LEU A 743 -72.52 -81.86 3.73
N ALA A 744 -72.17 -82.51 4.84
CA ALA A 744 -73.05 -82.72 5.99
C ALA A 744 -72.97 -81.63 7.08
N ASP A 745 -71.88 -80.86 7.20
CA ASP A 745 -71.70 -79.86 8.28
C ASP A 745 -71.11 -78.51 7.79
N PRO A 746 -71.90 -77.41 7.75
CA PRO A 746 -71.38 -76.07 7.53
C PRO A 746 -71.14 -75.39 8.88
N ALA A 747 -69.96 -75.56 9.49
CA ALA A 747 -69.57 -74.73 10.63
C ALA A 747 -68.05 -74.63 10.82
N LEU A 748 -67.56 -73.40 10.69
CA LEU A 748 -66.36 -72.83 11.31
C LEU A 748 -64.99 -73.04 10.63
N HIS A 749 -64.49 -71.90 10.14
CA HIS A 749 -63.15 -71.34 10.37
C HIS A 749 -61.94 -72.11 9.82
N GLN A 750 -60.82 -71.49 9.42
CA GLN A 750 -60.37 -70.16 9.04
C GLN A 750 -58.89 -70.42 8.77
N GLU A 751 -58.32 -69.68 7.82
CA GLU A 751 -56.92 -69.26 7.83
C GLU A 751 -55.77 -70.28 7.65
N THR A 752 -54.96 -69.95 6.63
CA THR A 752 -53.49 -70.05 6.59
C THR A 752 -52.89 -71.46 6.48
N SER A 753 -51.78 -71.71 5.82
CA SER A 753 -50.92 -71.01 4.87
C SER A 753 -49.85 -72.03 4.46
N ALA A 754 -49.35 -71.91 3.23
CA ALA A 754 -48.02 -72.30 2.75
C ALA A 754 -47.15 -73.28 3.58
N SER A 755 -46.60 -74.31 2.93
CA SER A 755 -45.19 -74.31 2.51
C SER A 755 -44.64 -75.69 2.10
N ARG A 756 -43.71 -75.64 1.13
CA ARG A 756 -42.52 -76.48 0.93
C ARG A 756 -42.70 -77.95 0.54
N ILE A 757 -41.87 -78.40 -0.40
CA ILE A 757 -40.76 -79.33 -0.12
C ILE A 757 -39.75 -79.29 -1.29
N GLU A 758 -38.48 -79.25 -0.90
CA GLU A 758 -37.24 -79.24 -1.68
C GLU A 758 -36.92 -80.61 -2.29
N GLY A 759 -36.01 -80.63 -3.28
CA GLY A 759 -35.37 -81.83 -3.82
C GLY A 759 -33.86 -81.83 -3.51
N ASP A 760 -33.31 -83.03 -3.26
CA ASP A 760 -31.92 -83.34 -2.87
C ASP A 760 -30.93 -83.41 -4.09
N PRO A 761 -29.67 -83.93 -3.95
CA PRO A 761 -28.42 -83.17 -3.88
C PRO A 761 -27.42 -83.52 -5.02
N PRO A 762 -26.15 -83.03 -5.00
CA PRO A 762 -25.03 -83.96 -4.68
C PRO A 762 -23.79 -83.31 -4.01
N ALA A 763 -22.85 -84.16 -3.57
CA ALA A 763 -21.63 -83.83 -2.83
C ALA A 763 -20.36 -83.65 -3.71
N GLY A 764 -19.37 -82.88 -3.21
CA GLY A 764 -17.97 -82.98 -3.67
C GLY A 764 -17.04 -81.78 -3.45
N THR A 765 -16.46 -81.66 -2.25
CA THR A 765 -15.06 -81.24 -1.91
C THR A 765 -14.42 -79.94 -2.44
N GLY A 766 -14.01 -79.08 -1.49
CA GLY A 766 -12.58 -78.74 -1.29
C GLY A 766 -12.12 -77.28 -1.49
N GLY A 767 -11.54 -76.69 -0.42
CA GLY A 767 -10.55 -75.60 -0.52
C GLY A 767 -10.99 -74.25 0.07
N GLY A 768 -10.57 -73.97 1.31
CA GLY A 768 -10.77 -72.68 1.95
C GLY A 768 -9.71 -71.62 1.62
N LEU A 769 -10.02 -70.37 1.94
CA LEU A 769 -9.15 -69.42 2.65
C LEU A 769 -9.96 -68.15 3.01
N SER A 770 -9.72 -67.70 4.24
CA SER A 770 -10.38 -66.68 5.08
C SER A 770 -10.32 -65.23 4.57
N PRO A 771 -11.14 -64.34 5.18
CA PRO A 771 -10.62 -63.08 5.71
C PRO A 771 -10.86 -62.98 7.23
N SER A 772 -9.82 -62.57 7.95
CA SER A 772 -9.84 -62.29 9.38
C SER A 772 -10.21 -60.83 9.64
N ASP A 773 -11.26 -60.63 10.43
CA ASP A 773 -11.55 -59.40 11.17
C ASP A 773 -10.57 -59.18 12.34
N GLY A 774 -10.44 -57.91 12.75
CA GLY A 774 -9.81 -57.46 13.99
C GLY A 774 -9.36 -56.00 13.89
N SER A 775 -10.23 -55.02 14.16
CA SER A 775 -10.52 -54.41 15.47
C SER A 775 -9.56 -53.27 15.87
N ASP A 776 -10.17 -52.09 16.06
CA ASP A 776 -9.85 -50.99 16.98
C ASP A 776 -8.50 -50.26 16.92
N LYS A 777 -8.57 -48.94 16.68
CA LYS A 777 -8.26 -47.92 17.73
C LYS A 777 -8.45 -46.48 17.24
N ASP A 778 -9.20 -45.73 18.05
CA ASP A 778 -9.21 -44.27 18.12
C ASP A 778 -7.81 -43.69 18.44
N GLY A 779 -7.53 -42.50 17.92
CA GLY A 779 -6.31 -41.77 18.23
C GLY A 779 -6.21 -40.41 17.53
N THR A 780 -6.83 -39.40 18.15
CA THR A 780 -6.67 -37.96 17.88
C THR A 780 -5.25 -37.43 18.06
N ALA A 781 -4.96 -36.36 17.29
CA ALA A 781 -4.06 -35.23 17.55
C ALA A 781 -2.56 -35.36 17.21
N SER A 782 -2.14 -34.63 16.17
CA SER A 782 -1.19 -33.49 16.25
C SER A 782 -1.27 -32.65 14.97
#